data_AF-A0A8H8A2M2-F1
#
_entry.id   AF-A0A8H8A2M2-F1
#
_cell.length_a   1.000
_cell.length_b   1.000
_cell.length_c   1.000
_cell.angle_alpha   90.00
_cell.angle_beta   90.00
_cell.angle_gamma   90.00
#
_symmetry.space_group_name_H-M   'P 1'
#
loop_
_entity.id
_entity.type
_entity.pdbx_description
1 polymer ?
#
loop_
_entity_poly.entity_id
_entity_poly.type
_entity_poly.pdbx_seq_one_letter_code
_entity_poly.pdbx_strand_id
1 'polypeptide(L)'
;MPTKYSSNVNPKKTPDTPQSPYSLFCENTETLSSLIVQSSLEAKKNGLNKVYLNNYQLKNAGLDVGDPVLIEDERSLPQYLLGIAWMNSGIGFDVAVLSDEMRKKGNFALGQRISVKKYPEQPLKADIIEIESSNCDLDDNLLKKIKDFLVKIKYVCIGSEYDYYYRKTITIKIKTVNSQNDISNAIKRMQISDKYVYPDIFLVMSDTKLVLLSNKNIDILSFKVTFADIGGLKRQIELLKDYVEMPLLKPQYFQRFNITPPKGILLYGPPGTGKTMLFRAIANETNAYVELVNGPSIIGKYLGETEANLTKIFENAKKHQPSIIFIDEIDAIAPKRGDDTADRRVVASLLTLMDGMNSSGQIIVVGATNRPNILDEALRRPGRFEKEIEIGVPDVDARLEILKLHFNKMPHNLNKDDIEKLAKRTHGYVGADLTSICREAAISAIKRGIAENISEENFNISKHDIEIALKHVRQSVMREVLLETPHVKWSDIGGQQTVKQKLREAIEWPLTHPQTFLRLGIIPPKGILLYGPPGCSKTLIAKAAATEAGINFFAIKGPEVFNKYVGESERTIREIFRKARLASPSIIFFDEIDALSTNRGSGEETADRVLSALLNELDGIESLINVTVLAATNRPDVIDHALLRPGRFDRIIYIGLPDLETRKDIFRIKFRNMNISNNVDINDLSEKTDGCSGAEISALCQDAGINAMYDDINAINIEKKHFDKALMNLVRRTTQEMIDFYASFNNGQILNYT
;
A
#
# COMPACT_ATOMS: atom_id res chain seq x y z
N MET A 1 -56.02 -1.21 66.49
CA MET A 1 -55.61 -2.01 67.68
C MET A 1 -54.15 -1.72 67.97
N PRO A 2 -53.71 -1.56 69.23
CA PRO A 2 -54.06 -0.47 70.13
C PRO A 2 -52.82 0.33 70.66
N THR A 3 -53.09 1.56 71.13
CA THR A 3 -52.58 2.26 72.34
C THR A 3 -51.07 2.36 72.71
N LYS A 4 -50.57 3.62 72.86
CA LYS A 4 -50.17 4.30 74.14
C LYS A 4 -49.48 5.66 73.84
N TYR A 5 -50.12 6.79 74.19
CA TYR A 5 -49.86 7.69 75.34
C TYR A 5 -48.49 8.41 75.35
N SER A 6 -48.47 9.69 74.92
CA SER A 6 -48.32 10.95 75.72
C SER A 6 -46.85 11.32 76.03
N SER A 7 -46.33 12.54 75.87
CA SER A 7 -46.88 13.87 76.24
C SER A 7 -46.04 15.03 75.67
N ASN A 8 -46.71 16.13 75.26
CA ASN A 8 -46.41 17.59 75.32
C ASN A 8 -44.93 18.05 75.32
N VAL A 9 -44.50 19.05 74.52
CA VAL A 9 -44.89 20.49 74.60
C VAL A 9 -44.57 21.20 73.25
N ASN A 10 -45.49 22.07 72.79
CA ASN A 10 -45.43 23.02 71.64
C ASN A 10 -44.50 24.24 71.92
N PRO A 11 -44.22 25.24 71.02
CA PRO A 11 -44.74 25.54 69.67
C PRO A 11 -43.72 26.20 68.65
N LYS A 12 -44.24 26.61 67.48
CA LYS A 12 -43.91 27.83 66.67
C LYS A 12 -43.11 27.69 65.35
N LYS A 13 -43.73 28.28 64.32
CA LYS A 13 -43.19 28.67 63.01
C LYS A 13 -42.22 29.86 63.14
N THR A 14 -41.13 29.78 62.36
CA THR A 14 -40.27 30.80 61.69
C THR A 14 -39.79 32.04 62.47
N PRO A 15 -38.48 32.38 62.41
CA PRO A 15 -38.00 33.25 61.32
C PRO A 15 -36.57 32.95 60.81
N ASP A 16 -36.18 33.71 59.79
CA ASP A 16 -34.87 33.78 59.10
C ASP A 16 -33.62 33.82 60.00
N THR A 17 -32.52 33.34 59.40
CA THR A 17 -31.07 33.42 59.74
C THR A 17 -30.66 34.15 61.03
N PRO A 18 -29.78 33.56 61.86
CA PRO A 18 -28.35 33.85 61.71
C PRO A 18 -27.36 32.74 62.13
N GLN A 19 -26.14 32.86 61.60
CA GLN A 19 -24.83 32.50 62.18
C GLN A 19 -24.74 31.27 63.11
N SER A 20 -24.05 30.22 62.65
CA SER A 20 -23.50 29.18 63.53
C SER A 20 -22.04 29.51 63.96
N PRO A 21 -21.76 29.53 65.28
CA PRO A 21 -20.43 29.64 65.89
C PRO A 21 -19.71 28.26 65.95
N TYR A 22 -18.62 28.16 66.73
CA TYR A 22 -17.67 27.03 66.91
C TYR A 22 -16.55 27.04 65.85
N SER A 23 -15.31 27.52 66.05
CA SER A 23 -14.41 27.60 67.22
C SER A 23 -14.25 26.32 68.05
N LEU A 24 -12.97 25.94 68.18
CA LEU A 24 -12.37 24.89 69.01
C LEU A 24 -12.46 23.46 68.45
N PHE A 25 -11.42 23.06 67.72
CA PHE A 25 -10.44 22.05 68.16
C PHE A 25 -9.50 21.74 66.97
N CYS A 26 -8.26 22.23 67.03
CA CYS A 26 -7.06 21.61 66.47
C CYS A 26 -5.87 22.47 66.90
N GLU A 27 -5.43 22.23 68.15
CA GLU A 27 -4.12 22.65 68.62
C GLU A 27 -3.03 21.82 67.92
N ASN A 28 -1.92 22.49 67.64
CA ASN A 28 -0.57 21.94 67.38
C ASN A 28 -0.20 21.49 65.97
N THR A 29 -0.26 22.43 65.01
CA THR A 29 0.72 22.44 63.91
C THR A 29 1.40 23.81 63.87
N GLU A 30 2.69 23.85 64.22
CA GLU A 30 3.53 25.05 64.15
C GLU A 30 3.66 25.51 62.69
N THR A 31 3.01 26.63 62.35
CA THR A 31 3.05 27.22 61.01
C THR A 31 3.91 28.47 61.02
N LEU A 32 4.89 28.56 60.11
CA LEU A 32 5.52 29.84 59.78
C LEU A 32 4.57 30.64 58.89
N SER A 33 3.86 31.59 59.48
CA SER A 33 3.01 32.51 58.74
C SER A 33 3.84 33.65 58.13
N SER A 34 3.83 33.74 56.80
CA SER A 34 4.37 34.80 55.94
C SER A 34 5.89 34.93 55.82
N LEU A 35 6.49 34.22 54.86
CA LEU A 35 7.88 34.41 54.41
C LEU A 35 7.93 35.02 53.01
N ILE A 36 8.88 35.92 52.76
CA ILE A 36 9.07 36.57 51.45
C ILE A 36 10.02 35.74 50.59
N VAL A 37 9.58 35.41 49.37
CA VAL A 37 10.39 34.67 48.39
C VAL A 37 11.52 35.53 47.83
N GLN A 38 12.77 35.08 48.01
CA GLN A 38 13.96 35.65 47.33
C GLN A 38 14.73 34.58 46.54
N SER A 39 15.48 35.02 45.53
CA SER A 39 16.42 34.17 44.78
C SER A 39 17.85 34.40 45.26
N SER A 40 18.60 33.33 45.53
CA SER A 40 20.05 33.41 45.82
C SER A 40 20.88 32.74 44.73
N LEU A 41 22.09 33.26 44.51
CA LEU A 41 23.11 32.69 43.62
C LEU A 41 23.66 31.35 44.16
N GLU A 42 23.67 31.15 45.48
CA GLU A 42 24.13 29.89 46.10
C GLU A 42 23.15 28.74 45.88
N ALA A 43 21.85 29.05 45.73
CA ALA A 43 20.80 28.07 45.43
C ALA A 43 20.98 27.44 44.03
N LYS A 44 21.74 28.07 43.11
CA LYS A 44 22.05 27.51 41.79
C LYS A 44 23.00 26.31 41.83
N LYS A 45 23.80 26.13 42.89
CA LYS A 45 24.86 25.11 42.92
C LYS A 45 24.48 23.82 43.67
N ASN A 46 23.55 23.85 44.63
CA ASN A 46 23.50 22.80 45.68
C ASN A 46 22.15 22.06 45.91
N GLY A 47 21.18 22.12 45.00
CA GLY A 47 20.06 21.15 44.98
C GLY A 47 18.74 21.69 44.45
N LEU A 48 18.06 20.89 43.63
CA LEU A 48 16.94 21.34 42.79
C LEU A 48 15.63 21.55 43.56
N ASN A 49 15.51 21.01 44.79
CA ASN A 49 14.29 21.10 45.63
C ASN A 49 14.56 21.59 47.08
N LYS A 50 15.60 22.39 47.33
CA LYS A 50 15.91 22.90 48.68
C LYS A 50 15.26 24.27 48.93
N VAL A 51 14.65 24.40 50.11
CA VAL A 51 14.09 25.63 50.65
C VAL A 51 15.03 26.10 51.74
N TYR A 52 15.71 27.21 51.52
CA TYR A 52 16.67 27.71 52.50
C TYR A 52 15.95 28.61 53.50
N LEU A 53 16.03 28.20 54.76
CA LEU A 53 15.46 28.88 55.92
C LEU A 53 16.57 29.21 56.92
N ASN A 54 16.36 30.27 57.69
CA ASN A 54 17.22 30.64 58.80
C ASN A 54 17.02 29.68 59.99
N ASN A 55 18.02 29.52 60.83
CA ASN A 55 17.99 28.65 62.02
C ASN A 55 16.83 28.99 62.97
N TYR A 56 16.50 30.28 63.09
CA TYR A 56 15.36 30.73 63.87
C TYR A 56 14.02 30.28 63.29
N GLN A 57 13.85 30.35 61.96
CA GLN A 57 12.64 29.90 61.27
C GLN A 57 12.48 28.37 61.39
N LEU A 58 13.56 27.61 61.21
CA LEU A 58 13.55 26.16 61.36
C LEU A 58 13.08 25.73 62.75
N LYS A 59 13.62 26.36 63.80
CA LYS A 59 13.21 26.09 65.19
C LYS A 59 11.77 26.48 65.48
N ASN A 60 11.28 27.60 64.93
CA ASN A 60 9.91 28.06 65.12
C ASN A 60 8.86 27.18 64.41
N ALA A 61 9.27 26.43 63.40
CA ALA A 61 8.40 25.53 62.63
C ALA A 61 8.50 24.06 63.06
N GLY A 62 9.35 23.75 64.05
CA GLY A 62 9.65 22.37 64.43
C GLY A 62 10.29 21.55 63.30
N LEU A 63 11.07 22.21 62.43
CA LEU A 63 11.69 21.62 61.24
C LEU A 63 13.19 21.38 61.47
N ASP A 64 13.64 20.15 61.21
CA ASP A 64 15.06 19.83 61.13
C ASP A 64 15.58 19.94 59.69
N VAL A 65 16.91 20.10 59.55
CA VAL A 65 17.54 20.13 58.23
C VAL A 65 17.32 18.78 57.54
N GLY A 66 16.63 18.80 56.40
CA GLY A 66 16.28 17.60 55.63
C GLY A 66 14.82 17.15 55.73
N ASP A 67 14.01 17.82 56.55
CA ASP A 67 12.57 17.54 56.65
C ASP A 67 11.81 18.00 55.38
N PRO A 68 10.80 17.22 54.94
CA PRO A 68 9.91 17.63 53.85
C PRO A 68 8.96 18.73 54.31
N VAL A 69 8.91 19.81 53.51
CA VAL A 69 8.07 20.98 53.76
C VAL A 69 7.13 21.24 52.60
N LEU A 70 5.91 21.65 52.94
CA LEU A 70 4.90 22.15 52.02
C LEU A 70 4.96 23.66 51.99
N ILE A 71 5.08 24.22 50.78
CA ILE A 71 4.96 25.65 50.52
C ILE A 71 3.56 25.90 49.97
N GLU A 72 2.84 26.82 50.59
CA GLU A 72 1.52 27.29 50.16
C GLU A 72 1.56 28.80 49.88
N ASP A 73 0.78 29.23 48.90
CA ASP A 73 0.49 30.64 48.68
C ASP A 73 -0.64 31.12 49.61
N GLU A 74 -0.51 32.34 50.14
CA GLU A 74 -1.55 32.94 50.99
C GLU A 74 -2.75 33.47 50.20
N ARG A 75 -2.61 33.73 48.89
CA ARG A 75 -3.60 34.46 48.08
C ARG A 75 -4.35 33.62 47.04
N SER A 76 -3.86 32.44 46.67
CA SER A 76 -4.46 31.58 45.64
C SER A 76 -4.91 30.23 46.21
N LEU A 77 -5.90 29.59 45.55
CA LEU A 77 -6.36 28.22 45.85
C LEU A 77 -5.15 27.27 46.00
N PRO A 78 -5.21 26.25 46.86
CA PRO A 78 -4.02 25.59 47.38
C PRO A 78 -3.23 24.87 46.28
N GLN A 79 -2.22 25.57 45.75
CA GLN A 79 -1.17 24.97 44.95
C GLN A 79 -0.01 24.66 45.88
N TYR A 80 0.15 23.38 46.21
CA TYR A 80 1.20 22.90 47.09
C TYR A 80 2.49 22.71 46.31
N LEU A 81 3.58 23.32 46.77
CA LEU A 81 4.93 23.00 46.28
C LEU A 81 5.71 22.29 47.38
N LEU A 82 6.24 21.11 47.06
CA LEU A 82 7.08 20.35 47.99
C LEU A 82 8.54 20.83 47.94
N GLY A 83 9.14 21.04 49.10
CA GLY A 83 10.55 21.35 49.25
C GLY A 83 11.20 20.59 50.40
N ILE A 84 12.53 20.69 50.49
CA ILE A 84 13.32 20.18 51.61
C ILE A 84 13.86 21.36 52.40
N ALA A 85 13.57 21.41 53.69
CA ALA A 85 14.10 22.44 54.58
C ALA A 85 15.63 22.33 54.69
N TRP A 86 16.34 23.41 54.37
CA TRP A 86 17.80 23.48 54.50
C TRP A 86 18.22 24.76 55.23
N MET A 87 19.22 24.65 56.09
CA MET A 87 19.70 25.79 56.86
C MET A 87 20.61 26.69 56.01
N ASN A 88 20.35 28.00 56.03
CA ASN A 88 21.28 29.02 55.56
C ASN A 88 21.33 30.19 56.55
N SER A 89 22.51 30.48 57.09
CA SER A 89 22.75 31.52 58.09
C SER A 89 22.81 32.95 57.51
N GLY A 90 22.89 33.11 56.19
CA GLY A 90 23.01 34.41 55.52
C GLY A 90 21.68 35.10 55.15
N ILE A 91 20.52 34.56 55.57
CA ILE A 91 19.19 35.00 55.15
C ILE A 91 18.50 35.82 56.25
N GLY A 92 17.77 36.87 55.86
CA GLY A 92 16.94 37.67 56.79
C GLY A 92 15.82 36.85 57.45
N PHE A 93 15.37 37.27 58.63
CA PHE A 93 14.41 36.51 59.45
C PHE A 93 13.03 36.28 58.82
N ASP A 94 12.62 37.09 57.84
CA ASP A 94 11.32 36.98 57.16
C ASP A 94 11.45 36.51 55.70
N VAL A 95 12.62 36.01 55.31
CA VAL A 95 12.90 35.62 53.92
C VAL A 95 13.01 34.10 53.81
N ALA A 96 12.38 33.53 52.79
CA ALA A 96 12.61 32.17 52.33
C ALA A 96 13.27 32.22 50.96
N VAL A 97 14.41 31.55 50.81
CA VAL A 97 15.10 31.48 49.51
C VAL A 97 14.72 30.18 48.80
N LEU A 98 14.10 30.33 47.62
CA LEU A 98 13.71 29.22 46.75
C LEU A 98 14.66 29.13 45.54
N SER A 99 14.81 27.93 44.99
CA SER A 99 15.51 27.73 43.71
C SER A 99 14.68 28.31 42.55
N ASP A 100 15.36 28.74 41.48
CA ASP A 100 14.67 29.28 40.29
C ASP A 100 13.73 28.26 39.63
N GLU A 101 14.04 26.96 39.72
CA GLU A 101 13.19 25.89 39.20
C GLU A 101 11.94 25.66 40.06
N MET A 102 12.09 25.66 41.39
CA MET A 102 10.95 25.60 42.31
C MET A 102 10.01 26.78 42.11
N ARG A 103 10.58 27.98 41.90
CA ARG A 103 9.83 29.20 41.62
C ARG A 103 9.01 29.09 40.34
N LYS A 104 9.60 28.55 39.25
CA LYS A 104 8.89 28.30 37.99
C LYS A 104 7.80 27.24 38.14
N LYS A 105 8.04 26.16 38.89
CA LYS A 105 7.05 25.10 39.13
C LYS A 105 5.85 25.58 39.94
N GLY A 106 6.08 26.40 40.95
CA GLY A 106 5.04 26.93 41.84
C GLY A 106 4.46 28.28 41.40
N ASN A 107 4.85 28.83 40.23
CA ASN A 107 4.47 30.17 39.77
C ASN A 107 4.68 31.30 40.80
N PHE A 108 5.65 31.15 41.71
CA PHE A 108 5.91 32.14 42.75
C PHE A 108 6.66 33.36 42.18
N ALA A 109 6.18 34.58 42.41
CA ALA A 109 6.90 35.79 42.06
C ALA A 109 7.96 36.13 43.13
N LEU A 110 9.04 36.82 42.74
CA LEU A 110 9.98 37.37 43.72
C LEU A 110 9.27 38.43 44.56
N GLY A 111 9.44 38.39 45.88
CA GLY A 111 8.74 39.29 46.81
C GLY A 111 7.34 38.81 47.23
N GLN A 112 6.84 37.70 46.71
CA GLN A 112 5.57 37.10 47.13
C GLN A 112 5.67 36.50 48.54
N ARG A 113 4.58 36.54 49.29
CA ARG A 113 4.47 35.90 50.61
C ARG A 113 4.00 34.47 50.48
N ILE A 114 4.70 33.56 51.14
CA ILE A 114 4.41 32.13 51.19
C ILE A 114 4.32 31.66 52.64
N SER A 115 3.55 30.61 52.88
CA SER A 115 3.58 29.89 54.16
C SER A 115 4.28 28.55 53.97
N VAL A 116 5.10 28.18 54.95
CA VAL A 116 5.84 26.92 54.95
C VAL A 116 5.34 26.06 56.11
N LYS A 117 4.85 24.86 55.79
CA LYS A 117 4.32 23.89 56.74
C LYS A 117 5.11 22.59 56.73
N LYS A 118 5.24 21.94 57.88
CA LYS A 118 5.80 20.59 57.98
C LYS A 118 4.84 19.58 57.38
N TYR A 119 5.36 18.63 56.59
CA TYR A 119 4.54 17.53 56.09
C TYR A 119 4.22 16.54 57.23
N PRO A 120 2.94 16.18 57.44
CA PRO A 120 2.51 15.49 58.67
C PRO A 120 2.81 13.97 58.69
N GLU A 121 2.98 13.32 57.53
CA GLU A 121 3.19 11.86 57.46
C GLU A 121 4.64 11.48 57.10
N GLN A 122 5.12 10.32 57.56
CA GLN A 122 6.41 9.80 57.10
C GLN A 122 6.30 9.29 55.66
N PRO A 123 7.16 9.75 54.73
CA PRO A 123 7.10 9.34 53.33
C PRO A 123 7.45 7.86 53.15
N LEU A 124 6.71 7.17 52.28
CA LEU A 124 6.90 5.75 51.99
C LEU A 124 8.13 5.53 51.09
N LYS A 125 8.81 4.40 51.25
CA LYS A 125 9.92 4.04 50.38
C LYS A 125 9.40 3.63 48.99
N ALA A 126 9.98 4.19 47.94
CA ALA A 126 9.75 3.78 46.57
C ALA A 126 10.52 2.48 46.26
N ASP A 127 9.86 1.47 45.70
CA ASP A 127 10.55 0.25 45.24
C ASP A 127 10.80 0.32 43.73
N ILE A 128 9.79 0.76 42.98
CA ILE A 128 9.85 0.93 41.52
C ILE A 128 9.33 2.31 41.16
N ILE A 129 10.12 3.07 40.39
CA ILE A 129 9.74 4.39 39.86
C ILE A 129 9.68 4.29 38.34
N GLU A 130 8.52 4.60 37.77
CA GLU A 130 8.33 4.66 36.34
C GLU A 130 8.52 6.10 35.83
N ILE A 131 9.43 6.24 34.87
CA ILE A 131 9.87 7.53 34.34
C ILE A 131 9.55 7.60 32.85
N GLU A 132 9.07 8.76 32.41
CA GLU A 132 8.90 9.13 31.01
C GLU A 132 9.94 10.19 30.62
N SER A 133 10.69 9.96 29.54
CA SER A 133 11.62 10.93 28.97
C SER A 133 11.04 11.54 27.70
N SER A 134 11.11 12.87 27.61
CA SER A 134 10.43 13.60 26.52
C SER A 134 11.17 13.57 25.18
N ASN A 135 12.47 13.25 25.15
CA ASN A 135 13.33 13.63 24.00
C ASN A 135 14.53 12.72 23.67
N CYS A 136 14.68 11.52 24.25
CA CYS A 136 15.75 10.58 23.85
C CYS A 136 15.45 9.14 24.31
N ASP A 137 15.89 8.16 23.52
CA ASP A 137 16.15 6.81 23.97
C ASP A 137 17.26 6.87 25.04
N LEU A 138 16.97 6.38 26.25
CA LEU A 138 17.94 6.40 27.34
C LEU A 138 18.76 5.10 27.33
N ASP A 139 20.07 5.20 27.17
CA ASP A 139 20.98 4.08 27.39
C ASP A 139 21.02 3.65 28.87
N ASP A 140 21.33 2.38 29.16
CA ASP A 140 21.45 1.85 30.53
C ASP A 140 22.44 2.64 31.41
N ASN A 141 23.48 3.23 30.81
CA ASN A 141 24.44 4.10 31.51
C ASN A 141 23.85 5.47 31.87
N LEU A 142 22.93 5.99 31.07
CA LEU A 142 22.24 7.24 31.35
C LEU A 142 21.19 7.03 32.45
N LEU A 143 20.52 5.87 32.45
CA LEU A 143 19.55 5.48 33.47
C LEU A 143 20.19 5.39 34.87
N LYS A 144 21.42 4.86 34.97
CA LYS A 144 22.21 4.86 36.22
C LYS A 144 22.52 6.29 36.70
N LYS A 145 22.87 7.20 35.80
CA LYS A 145 23.15 8.61 36.15
C LYS A 145 21.88 9.36 36.59
N ILE A 146 20.75 9.05 35.98
CA ILE A 146 19.44 9.57 36.38
C ILE A 146 19.05 9.01 37.76
N LYS A 147 19.36 7.76 38.05
CA LYS A 147 19.19 7.18 39.38
C LYS A 147 20.00 7.92 40.45
N ASP A 148 21.28 8.17 40.20
CA ASP A 148 22.13 8.93 41.11
C ASP A 148 21.60 10.37 41.32
N PHE A 149 21.01 10.95 40.28
CA PHE A 149 20.37 12.26 40.34
C PHE A 149 19.10 12.25 41.21
N LEU A 150 18.22 11.26 41.06
CA LEU A 150 17.02 11.13 41.88
C LEU A 150 17.33 10.81 43.35
N VAL A 151 18.37 10.01 43.62
CA VAL A 151 18.86 9.77 44.99
C VAL A 151 19.32 11.07 45.65
N LYS A 152 19.93 12.01 44.91
CA LYS A 152 20.28 13.34 45.43
C LYS A 152 19.07 14.22 45.75
N ILE A 153 17.96 14.03 45.02
CA ILE A 153 16.71 14.76 45.25
C ILE A 153 15.96 14.21 46.48
N LYS A 154 16.19 12.93 46.84
CA LYS A 154 15.73 12.24 48.06
C LYS A 154 14.23 11.98 48.12
N TYR A 155 13.39 12.94 47.73
CA TYR A 155 11.93 12.83 47.72
C TYR A 155 11.33 13.12 46.35
N VAL A 156 10.36 12.30 45.95
CA VAL A 156 9.70 12.35 44.64
C VAL A 156 8.18 12.32 44.84
N CYS A 157 7.46 13.08 44.02
CA CYS A 157 6.00 13.03 43.91
C CYS A 157 5.56 12.49 42.55
N ILE A 158 4.41 11.82 42.52
CA ILE A 158 3.75 11.43 41.26
C ILE A 158 3.38 12.70 40.46
N GLY A 159 3.69 12.72 39.17
CA GLY A 159 3.41 13.83 38.24
C GLY A 159 4.50 14.90 38.17
N SER A 160 5.56 14.81 38.98
CA SER A 160 6.65 15.80 38.98
C SER A 160 7.56 15.68 37.75
N GLU A 161 7.94 16.84 37.21
CA GLU A 161 8.85 16.97 36.05
C GLU A 161 10.22 17.47 36.50
N TYR A 162 11.31 16.87 36.02
CA TYR A 162 12.69 17.23 36.36
C TYR A 162 13.52 17.42 35.09
N ASP A 163 14.23 18.53 34.99
CA ASP A 163 15.15 18.76 33.88
C ASP A 163 16.54 18.24 34.22
N TYR A 164 17.01 17.25 33.45
CA TYR A 164 18.35 16.69 33.55
C TYR A 164 19.20 17.10 32.34
N TYR A 165 20.35 17.72 32.58
CA TYR A 165 21.24 18.18 31.51
C TYR A 165 22.26 17.10 31.16
N TYR A 166 22.12 16.48 29.98
CA TYR A 166 23.11 15.56 29.41
C TYR A 166 23.34 15.84 27.93
N ARG A 167 24.31 16.71 27.61
CA ARG A 167 24.56 17.29 26.25
C ARG A 167 23.38 18.09 25.68
N LYS A 168 22.13 17.67 25.90
CA LYS A 168 20.84 18.35 25.72
C LYS A 168 20.04 18.28 27.04
N THR A 169 19.05 19.16 27.21
CA THR A 169 18.09 19.12 28.31
C THR A 169 17.09 17.99 28.13
N ILE A 170 17.04 17.06 29.08
CA ILE A 170 16.09 15.94 29.12
C ILE A 170 15.10 16.20 30.23
N THR A 171 13.83 16.44 29.89
CA THR A 171 12.75 16.55 30.87
C THR A 171 12.21 15.16 31.20
N ILE A 172 12.29 14.83 32.48
CA ILE A 172 11.98 13.55 33.12
C ILE A 172 10.67 13.71 33.89
N LYS A 173 9.61 13.02 33.49
CA LYS A 173 8.32 13.05 34.18
C LYS A 173 8.10 11.75 34.93
N ILE A 174 7.73 11.84 36.20
CA ILE A 174 7.47 10.66 37.04
C ILE A 174 5.99 10.34 37.00
N LYS A 175 5.63 9.20 36.40
CA LYS A 175 4.22 8.82 36.16
C LYS A 175 3.62 8.02 37.30
N THR A 176 4.35 7.01 37.78
CA THR A 176 3.89 6.14 38.86
C THR A 176 5.06 5.77 39.77
N VAL A 177 4.74 5.52 41.04
CA VAL A 177 5.68 4.98 42.02
C VAL A 177 4.95 3.85 42.73
N ASN A 178 5.49 2.63 42.65
CA ASN A 178 4.92 1.48 43.33
C ASN A 178 5.67 1.23 44.65
N SER A 179 4.91 0.92 45.70
CA SER A 179 5.43 0.53 47.02
C SER A 179 4.66 -0.70 47.51
N GLN A 180 5.35 -1.65 48.17
CA GLN A 180 4.76 -2.94 48.61
C GLN A 180 3.49 -2.84 49.49
N ASN A 181 3.13 -1.67 50.02
CA ASN A 181 1.97 -1.45 50.90
C ASN A 181 0.75 -0.78 50.22
N ASP A 182 0.68 -0.78 48.88
CA ASP A 182 -0.37 -0.07 48.12
C ASP A 182 -1.81 -0.50 48.47
N ILE A 183 -2.03 -1.76 48.87
CA ILE A 183 -3.38 -2.27 49.16
C ILE A 183 -3.96 -1.64 50.44
N SER A 184 -3.16 -1.49 51.50
CA SER A 184 -3.59 -0.87 52.76
C SER A 184 -3.81 0.64 52.63
N ASN A 185 -3.04 1.31 51.76
CA ASN A 185 -3.16 2.75 51.56
C ASN A 185 -4.28 3.11 50.57
N ALA A 186 -4.59 2.25 49.60
CA ALA A 186 -5.76 2.40 48.75
C ALA A 186 -7.08 2.40 49.57
N ILE A 187 -7.14 1.62 50.65
CA ILE A 187 -8.30 1.59 51.55
C ILE A 187 -8.38 2.87 52.40
N LYS A 188 -7.24 3.43 52.86
CA LYS A 188 -7.20 4.74 53.53
C LYS A 188 -7.60 5.89 52.60
N ARG A 189 -7.20 5.84 51.31
CA ARG A 189 -7.61 6.80 50.26
C ARG A 189 -9.13 6.84 50.05
N MET A 190 -9.82 5.74 50.33
CA MET A 190 -11.29 5.65 50.20
C MET A 190 -12.06 6.22 51.41
N GLN A 191 -11.41 6.39 52.58
CA GLN A 191 -12.09 6.82 53.82
C GLN A 191 -11.94 8.31 54.14
N ILE A 192 -11.05 9.05 53.48
CA ILE A 192 -10.82 10.47 53.75
C ILE A 192 -11.68 11.32 52.81
N SER A 193 -12.89 11.65 53.25
CA SER A 193 -13.73 12.67 52.63
C SER A 193 -13.25 14.07 53.03
N ASP A 194 -12.95 14.90 52.03
CA ASP A 194 -13.00 16.36 52.02
C ASP A 194 -12.19 17.14 53.07
N LYS A 195 -10.98 17.59 52.67
CA LYS A 195 -10.72 19.02 52.38
C LYS A 195 -9.27 19.35 51.99
N TYR A 196 -8.32 18.43 52.13
CA TYR A 196 -6.94 18.64 51.67
C TYR A 196 -6.33 17.32 51.18
N VAL A 197 -6.12 17.20 49.87
CA VAL A 197 -5.35 16.09 49.28
C VAL A 197 -3.89 16.50 49.30
N TYR A 198 -3.15 16.05 50.32
CA TYR A 198 -1.70 16.18 50.30
C TYR A 198 -1.13 15.24 49.22
N PRO A 199 -0.16 15.68 48.40
CA PRO A 199 0.46 14.80 47.41
C PRO A 199 1.28 13.72 48.12
N ASP A 200 1.07 12.45 47.75
CA ASP A 200 1.86 11.32 48.26
C ASP A 200 3.35 11.52 47.93
N ILE A 201 4.19 11.58 48.97
CA ILE A 201 5.64 11.73 48.86
C ILE A 201 6.31 10.37 49.01
N PHE A 202 7.22 10.06 48.09
CA PHE A 202 8.01 8.82 48.13
C PHE A 202 9.51 9.10 48.35
N LEU A 203 10.12 8.32 49.23
CA LEU A 203 11.56 8.34 49.53
C LEU A 203 12.32 7.47 48.52
N VAL A 204 13.30 8.06 47.83
CA VAL A 204 14.16 7.37 46.86
C VAL A 204 15.48 6.96 47.53
N MET A 205 15.71 5.66 47.63
CA MET A 205 16.92 5.03 48.16
C MET A 205 17.77 4.42 47.03
N SER A 206 19.04 4.09 47.31
CA SER A 206 19.96 3.52 46.31
C SER A 206 19.51 2.18 45.70
N ASP A 207 18.56 1.48 46.33
CA ASP A 207 18.01 0.20 45.90
C ASP A 207 16.75 0.31 45.03
N THR A 208 16.16 1.50 44.88
CA THR A 208 15.00 1.72 44.00
C THR A 208 15.32 1.32 42.55
N LYS A 209 14.43 0.57 41.90
CA LYS A 209 14.56 0.25 40.48
C LYS A 209 13.88 1.34 39.65
N LEU A 210 14.61 1.89 38.68
CA LEU A 210 14.05 2.79 37.68
C LEU A 210 13.63 1.96 36.47
N VAL A 211 12.37 2.09 36.07
CA VAL A 211 11.86 1.55 34.82
C VAL A 211 11.58 2.72 33.90
N LEU A 212 12.25 2.75 32.74
CA LEU A 212 11.87 3.67 31.68
C LEU A 212 10.55 3.15 31.11
N LEU A 213 9.49 3.95 31.21
CA LEU A 213 8.42 3.86 30.24
C LEU A 213 9.02 4.38 28.95
N SER A 214 9.65 3.48 28.19
CA SER A 214 9.79 3.75 26.78
C SER A 214 8.35 3.85 26.31
N ASN A 215 7.94 5.08 26.00
CA ASN A 215 7.08 5.24 24.86
C ASN A 215 7.90 4.68 23.67
N LYS A 216 7.98 3.34 23.54
CA LYS A 216 7.51 2.77 22.29
C LYS A 216 6.17 3.44 22.16
N ASN A 217 6.13 4.50 21.36
CA ASN A 217 4.90 5.17 21.05
C ASN A 217 3.92 4.03 20.84
N ILE A 218 2.99 3.86 21.78
CA ILE A 218 1.79 3.10 21.51
C ILE A 218 1.13 4.04 20.54
N ASP A 219 1.52 3.84 19.30
CA ASP A 219 1.18 4.64 18.16
C ASP A 219 -0.34 4.49 18.08
N ILE A 220 -1.05 5.36 18.78
CA ILE A 220 -2.17 6.04 18.17
C ILE A 220 -1.51 6.78 17.00
N LEU A 221 -1.19 6.04 15.93
CA LEU A 221 -0.85 6.58 14.65
C LEU A 221 -2.06 7.46 14.35
N SER A 222 -1.93 8.75 14.61
CA SER A 222 -2.81 9.75 14.01
C SER A 222 -2.46 9.73 12.53
N PHE A 223 -2.94 8.68 11.86
CA PHE A 223 -2.86 8.56 10.42
C PHE A 223 -3.58 9.80 9.90
N LYS A 224 -2.84 10.78 9.38
CA LYS A 224 -3.39 12.06 8.92
C LYS A 224 -4.34 11.94 7.71
N VAL A 225 -4.68 10.72 7.31
CA VAL A 225 -5.49 10.44 6.12
C VAL A 225 -6.92 10.21 6.58
N THR A 226 -7.85 10.92 5.96
CA THR A 226 -9.29 10.73 6.14
C THR A 226 -9.90 10.16 4.86
N PHE A 227 -11.15 9.71 4.89
CA PHE A 227 -11.82 9.27 3.66
C PHE A 227 -11.99 10.40 2.64
N ALA A 228 -11.97 11.66 3.07
CA ALA A 228 -11.97 12.81 2.18
C ALA A 228 -10.70 12.91 1.32
N ASP A 229 -9.58 12.29 1.75
CA ASP A 229 -8.34 12.22 0.98
C ASP A 229 -8.33 11.08 -0.05
N ILE A 230 -9.35 10.22 -0.08
CA ILE A 230 -9.45 9.08 -0.99
C ILE A 230 -10.46 9.39 -2.10
N GLY A 231 -10.00 9.36 -3.35
CA GLY A 231 -10.84 9.56 -4.53
C GLY A 231 -11.36 8.24 -5.13
N GLY A 232 -12.58 8.25 -5.67
CA GLY A 232 -13.12 7.22 -6.57
C GLY A 232 -13.67 5.94 -5.92
N LEU A 233 -13.17 5.53 -4.75
CA LEU A 233 -13.50 4.23 -4.13
C LEU A 233 -14.78 4.23 -3.27
N LYS A 234 -15.83 4.95 -3.70
CA LYS A 234 -17.05 5.17 -2.89
C LYS A 234 -17.73 3.87 -2.47
N ARG A 235 -17.90 2.93 -3.41
CA ARG A 235 -18.53 1.63 -3.16
C ARG A 235 -17.71 0.77 -2.19
N GLN A 236 -16.40 0.75 -2.36
CA GLN A 236 -15.49 -0.03 -1.50
C GLN A 236 -15.43 0.57 -0.09
N ILE A 237 -15.46 1.90 0.03
CA ILE A 237 -15.54 2.62 1.30
C ILE A 237 -16.82 2.25 2.04
N GLU A 238 -17.98 2.28 1.38
CA GLU A 238 -19.27 1.90 1.99
C GLU A 238 -19.25 0.48 2.54
N LEU A 239 -18.76 -0.49 1.74
CA LEU A 239 -18.58 -1.87 2.21
C LEU A 239 -17.67 -1.94 3.44
N LEU A 240 -16.55 -1.20 3.46
CA LEU A 240 -15.65 -1.20 4.61
C LEU A 240 -16.28 -0.57 5.85
N LYS A 241 -17.14 0.45 5.69
CA LYS A 241 -17.92 1.01 6.80
C LYS A 241 -18.88 -0.02 7.38
N ASP A 242 -19.58 -0.76 6.53
CA ASP A 242 -20.52 -1.79 6.97
C ASP A 242 -19.82 -2.95 7.70
N TYR A 243 -18.65 -3.38 7.24
CA TYR A 243 -17.96 -4.55 7.80
C TYR A 243 -16.95 -4.22 8.91
N VAL A 244 -16.39 -3.01 8.95
CA VAL A 244 -15.38 -2.62 9.97
C VAL A 244 -15.96 -1.66 11.00
N GLU A 245 -16.62 -0.58 10.55
CA GLU A 245 -17.09 0.48 11.45
C GLU A 245 -18.28 0.01 12.30
N MET A 246 -19.24 -0.69 11.71
CA MET A 246 -20.45 -1.15 12.40
C MET A 246 -20.15 -2.13 13.56
N PRO A 247 -19.30 -3.17 13.40
CA PRO A 247 -18.99 -4.06 14.52
C PRO A 247 -18.19 -3.39 15.65
N LEU A 248 -17.33 -2.42 15.33
CA LEU A 248 -16.48 -1.73 16.31
C LEU A 248 -17.27 -0.68 17.10
N LEU A 249 -18.03 0.19 16.41
CA LEU A 249 -18.77 1.27 17.06
C LEU A 249 -20.05 0.78 17.75
N LYS A 250 -20.73 -0.22 17.18
CA LYS A 250 -22.08 -0.61 17.60
C LYS A 250 -22.25 -2.14 17.75
N PRO A 251 -21.50 -2.78 18.68
CA PRO A 251 -21.60 -4.22 18.92
C PRO A 251 -22.98 -4.67 19.43
N GLN A 252 -23.76 -3.75 20.02
CA GLN A 252 -25.08 -4.05 20.60
C GLN A 252 -26.09 -4.56 19.56
N TYR A 253 -26.03 -4.08 18.31
CA TYR A 253 -26.94 -4.55 17.26
C TYR A 253 -26.68 -6.02 16.93
N PHE A 254 -25.42 -6.44 16.86
CA PHE A 254 -25.04 -7.83 16.60
C PHE A 254 -25.47 -8.77 17.73
N GLN A 255 -25.30 -8.34 18.99
CA GLN A 255 -25.76 -9.10 20.15
C GLN A 255 -27.28 -9.28 20.17
N ARG A 256 -28.04 -8.23 19.81
CA ARG A 256 -29.51 -8.29 19.77
C ARG A 256 -30.02 -9.30 18.74
N PHE A 257 -29.39 -9.38 17.58
CA PHE A 257 -29.77 -10.34 16.54
C PHE A 257 -29.11 -11.71 16.71
N ASN A 258 -28.23 -11.87 17.71
CA ASN A 258 -27.42 -13.07 17.94
C ASN A 258 -26.61 -13.51 16.70
N ILE A 259 -26.09 -12.51 15.96
CA ILE A 259 -25.27 -12.71 14.77
C ILE A 259 -23.81 -12.47 15.15
N THR A 260 -22.90 -13.35 14.73
CA THR A 260 -21.47 -13.16 14.91
C THR A 260 -20.96 -12.06 13.98
N PRO A 261 -20.21 -11.07 14.47
CA PRO A 261 -19.62 -10.06 13.59
C PRO A 261 -18.60 -10.71 12.64
N PRO A 262 -18.38 -10.09 11.47
CA PRO A 262 -17.37 -10.54 10.52
C PRO A 262 -15.98 -10.46 11.16
N LYS A 263 -15.21 -11.56 11.11
CA LYS A 263 -13.89 -11.63 11.74
C LYS A 263 -12.77 -11.06 10.87
N GLY A 264 -12.92 -11.14 9.54
CA GLY A 264 -11.88 -10.63 8.65
C GLY A 264 -12.34 -10.27 7.24
N ILE A 265 -11.61 -9.33 6.65
CA ILE A 265 -11.83 -8.78 5.31
C ILE A 265 -10.53 -8.90 4.51
N LEU A 266 -10.64 -9.36 3.27
CA LEU A 266 -9.51 -9.45 2.34
C LEU A 266 -9.62 -8.36 1.26
N LEU A 267 -8.67 -7.43 1.24
CA LEU A 267 -8.50 -6.43 0.19
C LEU A 267 -7.60 -6.98 -0.91
N TYR A 268 -8.08 -7.08 -2.14
CA TYR A 268 -7.25 -7.53 -3.27
C TYR A 268 -7.38 -6.61 -4.49
N GLY A 269 -6.42 -6.72 -5.41
CA GLY A 269 -6.34 -5.84 -6.58
C GLY A 269 -4.91 -5.61 -7.08
N PRO A 270 -4.70 -4.87 -8.17
CA PRO A 270 -3.36 -4.52 -8.63
C PRO A 270 -2.61 -3.63 -7.62
N PRO A 271 -1.27 -3.65 -7.63
CA PRO A 271 -0.46 -2.80 -6.78
C PRO A 271 -0.64 -1.32 -7.14
N GLY A 272 -0.49 -0.44 -6.14
CA GLY A 272 -0.57 1.02 -6.34
C GLY A 272 -2.00 1.59 -6.37
N THR A 273 -3.03 0.78 -6.13
CA THR A 273 -4.45 1.20 -6.00
C THR A 273 -4.77 1.88 -4.68
N GLY A 274 -3.85 1.84 -3.70
CA GLY A 274 -4.02 2.52 -2.43
C GLY A 274 -4.68 1.68 -1.34
N LYS A 275 -4.58 0.34 -1.37
CA LYS A 275 -5.14 -0.54 -0.33
C LYS A 275 -4.68 -0.18 1.08
N THR A 276 -3.37 0.04 1.26
CA THR A 276 -2.79 0.49 2.52
C THR A 276 -3.28 1.89 2.90
N MET A 277 -3.55 2.78 1.93
CA MET A 277 -4.09 4.11 2.20
C MET A 277 -5.55 4.05 2.66
N LEU A 278 -6.36 3.17 2.06
CA LEU A 278 -7.74 2.90 2.45
C LEU A 278 -7.81 2.38 3.89
N PHE A 279 -6.93 1.43 4.24
CA PHE A 279 -6.80 0.95 5.60
C PHE A 279 -6.47 2.07 6.60
N ARG A 280 -5.50 2.93 6.28
CA ARG A 280 -5.11 4.05 7.13
C ARG A 280 -6.26 5.04 7.39
N ALA A 281 -7.12 5.28 6.40
CA ALA A 281 -8.29 6.13 6.58
C ALA A 281 -9.33 5.50 7.51
N ILE A 282 -9.56 4.19 7.40
CA ILE A 282 -10.47 3.44 8.30
C ILE A 282 -9.95 3.42 9.73
N ALA A 283 -8.65 3.17 9.90
CA ALA A 283 -7.98 3.19 11.20
C ALA A 283 -8.19 4.54 11.91
N ASN A 284 -8.09 5.64 11.15
CA ASN A 284 -8.27 6.98 11.68
C ASN A 284 -9.73 7.30 12.03
N GLU A 285 -10.72 6.90 11.22
CA GLU A 285 -12.14 7.15 11.56
C GLU A 285 -12.64 6.30 12.74
N THR A 286 -12.17 5.06 12.83
CA THR A 286 -12.64 4.14 13.88
C THR A 286 -12.03 4.42 15.25
N ASN A 287 -10.94 5.20 15.32
CA ASN A 287 -10.16 5.45 16.56
C ASN A 287 -9.80 4.17 17.33
N ALA A 288 -9.73 3.03 16.63
CA ALA A 288 -9.40 1.73 17.22
C ALA A 288 -7.88 1.55 17.32
N TYR A 289 -7.44 0.67 18.22
CA TYR A 289 -6.03 0.30 18.29
C TYR A 289 -5.62 -0.44 17.02
N VAL A 290 -4.57 0.01 16.33
CA VAL A 290 -4.17 -0.54 15.04
C VAL A 290 -2.79 -1.18 15.13
N GLU A 291 -2.73 -2.46 14.79
CA GLU A 291 -1.48 -3.22 14.68
C GLU A 291 -1.18 -3.44 13.19
N LEU A 292 -0.16 -2.75 12.66
CA LEU A 292 0.26 -2.88 11.27
C LEU A 292 1.36 -3.93 11.15
N VAL A 293 1.10 -4.93 10.32
CA VAL A 293 1.94 -6.10 10.15
C VAL A 293 2.26 -6.27 8.67
N ASN A 294 3.55 -6.27 8.33
CA ASN A 294 3.98 -6.55 6.97
C ASN A 294 4.33 -8.04 6.84
N GLY A 295 3.76 -8.72 5.85
CA GLY A 295 3.92 -10.16 5.62
C GLY A 295 5.36 -10.66 5.74
N PRO A 296 6.30 -10.12 4.94
CA PRO A 296 7.70 -10.53 4.97
C PRO A 296 8.42 -10.27 6.30
N SER A 297 7.99 -9.26 7.07
CA SER A 297 8.66 -8.89 8.32
C SER A 297 8.45 -9.90 9.45
N ILE A 298 7.40 -10.72 9.35
CA ILE A 298 7.12 -11.76 10.34
C ILE A 298 8.04 -12.96 10.14
N ILE A 299 8.50 -13.20 8.91
CA ILE A 299 9.26 -14.39 8.53
C ILE A 299 10.68 -14.31 9.10
N GLY A 300 10.85 -14.86 10.30
CA GLY A 300 12.13 -15.02 10.98
C GLY A 300 12.98 -16.13 10.37
N LYS A 301 14.29 -16.07 10.61
CA LYS A 301 15.25 -17.10 10.17
C LYS A 301 15.14 -18.40 11.00
N TYR A 302 14.60 -18.29 12.22
CA TYR A 302 14.53 -19.40 13.17
C TYR A 302 13.14 -20.03 13.16
N LEU A 303 13.10 -21.36 13.22
CA LEU A 303 11.87 -22.14 13.30
C LEU A 303 11.06 -21.75 14.55
N GLY A 304 9.80 -21.38 14.37
CA GLY A 304 8.86 -21.02 15.45
C GLY A 304 8.88 -19.56 15.88
N GLU A 305 9.85 -18.76 15.44
CA GLU A 305 9.87 -17.31 15.71
C GLU A 305 8.69 -16.59 15.06
N THR A 306 8.34 -17.01 13.84
CA THR A 306 7.18 -16.52 13.08
C THR A 306 5.86 -16.72 13.84
N GLU A 307 5.65 -17.91 14.38
CA GLU A 307 4.44 -18.28 15.14
C GLU A 307 4.36 -17.54 16.48
N ALA A 308 5.49 -17.42 17.19
CA ALA A 308 5.55 -16.67 18.44
C ALA A 308 5.25 -15.18 18.22
N ASN A 309 5.74 -14.60 17.12
CA ASN A 309 5.48 -13.21 16.77
C ASN A 309 4.01 -13.01 16.38
N LEU A 310 3.41 -13.89 15.58
CA LEU A 310 1.97 -13.86 15.29
C LEU A 310 1.15 -13.96 16.58
N THR A 311 1.49 -14.87 17.47
CA THR A 311 0.77 -15.05 18.74
C THR A 311 0.83 -13.77 19.58
N LYS A 312 2.01 -13.14 19.70
CA LYS A 312 2.18 -11.86 20.42
C LYS A 312 1.35 -10.73 19.82
N ILE A 313 1.28 -10.62 18.50
CA ILE A 313 0.48 -9.62 17.78
C ILE A 313 -1.01 -9.77 18.15
N PHE A 314 -1.54 -11.00 18.10
CA PHE A 314 -2.94 -11.26 18.47
C PHE A 314 -3.20 -11.08 19.97
N GLU A 315 -2.25 -11.39 20.84
CA GLU A 315 -2.36 -11.13 22.29
C GLU A 315 -2.38 -9.63 22.60
N ASN A 316 -1.55 -8.83 21.93
CA ASN A 316 -1.54 -7.38 22.07
C ASN A 316 -2.87 -6.78 21.58
N ALA A 317 -3.36 -7.23 20.43
CA ALA A 317 -4.66 -6.82 19.91
C ALA A 317 -5.81 -7.18 20.87
N LYS A 318 -5.72 -8.35 21.54
CA LYS A 318 -6.70 -8.77 22.57
C LYS A 318 -6.67 -7.88 23.81
N LYS A 319 -5.50 -7.37 24.22
CA LYS A 319 -5.35 -6.45 25.37
C LYS A 319 -5.92 -5.06 25.08
N HIS A 320 -5.85 -4.60 23.83
CA HIS A 320 -6.21 -3.23 23.43
C HIS A 320 -7.54 -3.15 22.64
N GLN A 321 -8.59 -3.88 23.06
CA GLN A 321 -9.89 -3.84 22.38
C GLN A 321 -10.63 -2.51 22.60
N PRO A 322 -11.30 -1.94 21.57
CA PRO A 322 -11.42 -2.39 20.17
C PRO A 322 -10.13 -2.24 19.36
N SER A 323 -9.79 -3.26 18.55
CA SER A 323 -8.55 -3.28 17.76
C SER A 323 -8.72 -3.79 16.33
N ILE A 324 -7.83 -3.35 15.44
CA ILE A 324 -7.76 -3.77 14.04
C ILE A 324 -6.34 -4.27 13.76
N ILE A 325 -6.24 -5.50 13.26
CA ILE A 325 -4.98 -6.10 12.82
C ILE A 325 -4.93 -5.97 11.30
N PHE A 326 -3.94 -5.25 10.77
CA PHE A 326 -3.74 -5.15 9.33
C PHE A 326 -2.52 -5.93 8.90
N ILE A 327 -2.73 -6.91 8.03
CA ILE A 327 -1.68 -7.76 7.47
C ILE A 327 -1.52 -7.38 5.99
N ASP A 328 -0.48 -6.60 5.68
CA ASP A 328 -0.10 -6.31 4.29
C ASP A 328 0.70 -7.49 3.72
N GLU A 329 0.57 -7.72 2.41
CA GLU A 329 1.21 -8.84 1.70
C GLU A 329 0.98 -10.20 2.38
N ILE A 330 -0.28 -10.49 2.73
CA ILE A 330 -0.65 -11.77 3.39
C ILE A 330 -0.29 -13.01 2.56
N ASP A 331 -0.13 -12.86 1.24
CA ASP A 331 0.35 -13.90 0.33
C ASP A 331 1.77 -14.37 0.63
N ALA A 332 2.60 -13.57 1.30
CA ALA A 332 3.93 -13.99 1.77
C ALA A 332 3.86 -14.98 2.94
N ILE A 333 2.83 -14.87 3.80
CA ILE A 333 2.65 -15.71 4.98
C ILE A 333 1.81 -16.94 4.65
N ALA A 334 0.86 -16.81 3.72
CA ALA A 334 -0.11 -17.85 3.42
C ALA A 334 -0.21 -18.24 1.94
N PRO A 335 0.89 -18.72 1.33
CA PRO A 335 0.83 -19.27 -0.02
C PRO A 335 0.01 -20.58 -0.06
N LYS A 336 -0.48 -20.91 -1.25
CA LYS A 336 -1.20 -22.16 -1.54
C LYS A 336 -0.24 -23.32 -1.28
N ARG A 337 -0.75 -24.35 -0.62
CA ARG A 337 0.01 -25.54 -0.17
C ARG A 337 0.99 -26.05 -1.24
N GLY A 338 2.24 -25.61 -1.15
CA GLY A 338 3.41 -26.20 -1.81
C GLY A 338 4.07 -27.24 -0.91
N ASP A 339 5.17 -27.85 -1.37
CA ASP A 339 5.90 -28.90 -0.64
C ASP A 339 6.59 -28.42 0.65
N ASP A 340 6.72 -27.10 0.86
CA ASP A 340 7.38 -26.54 2.02
C ASP A 340 6.56 -26.69 3.31
N THR A 341 7.13 -27.44 4.26
CA THR A 341 6.50 -27.76 5.54
C THR A 341 6.45 -26.58 6.51
N ALA A 342 7.35 -25.60 6.38
CA ALA A 342 7.40 -24.42 7.24
C ALA A 342 6.18 -23.51 7.02
N ASP A 343 5.87 -23.20 5.75
CA ASP A 343 4.74 -22.32 5.39
C ASP A 343 3.41 -22.92 5.81
N ARG A 344 3.25 -24.24 5.69
CA ARG A 344 2.05 -24.95 6.15
C ARG A 344 1.78 -24.76 7.64
N ARG A 345 2.82 -24.70 8.47
CA ARG A 345 2.68 -24.50 9.92
C ARG A 345 2.27 -23.07 10.25
N VAL A 346 2.89 -22.08 9.59
CA VAL A 346 2.55 -20.67 9.77
C VAL A 346 1.10 -20.40 9.37
N VAL A 347 0.65 -20.97 8.24
CA VAL A 347 -0.76 -20.90 7.83
C VAL A 347 -1.66 -21.54 8.89
N ALA A 348 -1.36 -22.76 9.33
CA ALA A 348 -2.16 -23.44 10.34
C ALA A 348 -2.25 -22.66 11.66
N SER A 349 -1.15 -22.02 12.08
CA SER A 349 -1.11 -21.15 13.25
C SER A 349 -2.02 -19.92 13.09
N LEU A 350 -1.94 -19.22 11.95
CA LEU A 350 -2.81 -18.09 11.65
C LEU A 350 -4.30 -18.49 11.64
N LEU A 351 -4.65 -19.63 11.04
CA LEU A 351 -6.02 -20.16 11.04
C LEU A 351 -6.51 -20.44 12.47
N THR A 352 -5.66 -21.04 13.30
CA THR A 352 -5.97 -21.37 14.69
C THR A 352 -6.16 -20.09 15.52
N LEU A 353 -5.34 -19.05 15.28
CA LEU A 353 -5.46 -17.76 15.94
C LEU A 353 -6.78 -17.06 15.58
N MET A 354 -7.20 -17.09 14.30
CA MET A 354 -8.48 -16.50 13.85
C MET A 354 -9.71 -17.27 14.38
N ASP A 355 -9.65 -18.59 14.36
CA ASP A 355 -10.73 -19.44 14.86
C ASP A 355 -10.86 -19.29 16.39
N GLY A 356 -9.73 -19.21 17.11
CA GLY A 356 -9.63 -18.98 18.55
C GLY A 356 -9.94 -17.57 19.04
N MET A 357 -10.42 -16.67 18.17
CA MET A 357 -10.99 -15.39 18.56
C MET A 357 -12.43 -15.59 19.05
N ASN A 358 -12.67 -15.27 20.33
CA ASN A 358 -14.01 -15.30 20.92
C ASN A 358 -14.96 -14.38 20.14
N SER A 359 -16.19 -14.82 19.91
CA SER A 359 -17.24 -14.08 19.19
C SER A 359 -17.58 -12.72 19.81
N SER A 360 -17.17 -12.49 21.06
CA SER A 360 -17.36 -11.23 21.80
C SER A 360 -16.25 -10.20 21.57
N GLY A 361 -15.12 -10.59 20.96
CA GLY A 361 -13.97 -9.71 20.78
C GLY A 361 -14.21 -8.69 19.66
N GLN A 362 -14.05 -7.41 19.96
CA GLN A 362 -14.09 -6.31 18.98
C GLN A 362 -12.76 -6.22 18.21
N ILE A 363 -12.35 -7.32 17.61
CA ILE A 363 -11.08 -7.43 16.88
C ILE A 363 -11.39 -7.83 15.44
N ILE A 364 -10.91 -7.04 14.49
CA ILE A 364 -11.11 -7.29 13.06
C ILE A 364 -9.75 -7.47 12.39
N VAL A 365 -9.61 -8.50 11.56
CA VAL A 365 -8.40 -8.77 10.78
C VAL A 365 -8.62 -8.30 9.34
N VAL A 366 -7.81 -7.36 8.87
CA VAL A 366 -7.83 -6.89 7.48
C VAL A 366 -6.56 -7.37 6.78
N GLY A 367 -6.71 -8.23 5.78
CA GLY A 367 -5.61 -8.71 4.95
C GLY A 367 -5.55 -7.94 3.62
N ALA A 368 -4.37 -7.59 3.15
CA ALA A 368 -4.18 -7.05 1.80
C ALA A 368 -3.29 -7.99 0.97
N THR A 369 -3.71 -8.31 -0.26
CA THR A 369 -2.91 -9.11 -1.21
C THR A 369 -3.02 -8.59 -2.63
N ASN A 370 -1.94 -8.66 -3.40
CA ASN A 370 -1.99 -8.38 -4.84
C ASN A 370 -2.39 -9.60 -5.67
N ARG A 371 -2.27 -10.81 -5.10
CA ARG A 371 -2.42 -12.08 -5.81
C ARG A 371 -3.36 -13.01 -5.04
N PRO A 372 -4.70 -12.83 -5.15
CA PRO A 372 -5.66 -13.67 -4.43
C PRO A 372 -5.57 -15.16 -4.81
N ASN A 373 -5.09 -15.48 -6.01
CA ASN A 373 -4.93 -16.85 -6.49
C ASN A 373 -3.85 -17.65 -5.73
N ILE A 374 -2.86 -16.97 -5.16
CA ILE A 374 -1.77 -17.60 -4.42
C ILE A 374 -2.22 -17.92 -2.99
N LEU A 375 -3.26 -17.28 -2.46
CA LEU A 375 -3.70 -17.48 -1.09
C LEU A 375 -4.34 -18.87 -0.86
N ASP A 376 -4.09 -19.48 0.30
CA ASP A 376 -4.78 -20.71 0.71
C ASP A 376 -6.31 -20.51 0.71
N GLU A 377 -7.03 -21.45 0.10
CA GLU A 377 -8.50 -21.48 0.07
C GLU A 377 -9.10 -21.63 1.46
N ALA A 378 -8.35 -22.19 2.42
CA ALA A 378 -8.79 -22.31 3.81
C ALA A 378 -9.00 -20.95 4.48
N LEU A 379 -8.25 -19.91 4.09
CA LEU A 379 -8.39 -18.55 4.62
C LEU A 379 -9.65 -17.85 4.10
N ARG A 380 -10.12 -18.22 2.91
CA ARG A 380 -11.27 -17.64 2.20
C ARG A 380 -12.62 -18.24 2.61
N ARG A 381 -12.62 -19.20 3.54
CA ARG A 381 -13.86 -19.83 4.02
C ARG A 381 -14.58 -18.90 5.01
N PRO A 382 -15.94 -18.95 5.04
CA PRO A 382 -16.73 -18.20 6.00
C PRO A 382 -16.28 -18.47 7.45
N GLY A 383 -16.20 -17.42 8.27
CA GLY A 383 -15.66 -17.47 9.63
C GLY A 383 -14.20 -16.99 9.76
N ARG A 384 -13.49 -16.78 8.63
CA ARG A 384 -12.14 -16.18 8.58
C ARG A 384 -12.15 -14.90 7.75
N PHE A 385 -11.62 -14.92 6.52
CA PHE A 385 -11.85 -13.86 5.54
C PHE A 385 -13.17 -14.13 4.82
N GLU A 386 -14.26 -13.68 5.43
CA GLU A 386 -15.61 -13.87 4.90
C GLU A 386 -15.89 -12.97 3.70
N LYS A 387 -15.34 -11.75 3.72
CA LYS A 387 -15.55 -10.77 2.65
C LYS A 387 -14.26 -10.49 1.91
N GLU A 388 -14.33 -10.65 0.60
CA GLU A 388 -13.29 -10.19 -0.32
C GLU A 388 -13.77 -8.89 -1.00
N ILE A 389 -12.93 -7.85 -0.96
CA ILE A 389 -13.20 -6.56 -1.59
C ILE A 389 -12.14 -6.34 -2.67
N GLU A 390 -12.62 -6.30 -3.92
CA GLU A 390 -11.78 -5.95 -5.06
C GLU A 390 -11.59 -4.44 -5.15
N ILE A 391 -10.33 -4.02 -5.16
CA ILE A 391 -9.89 -2.66 -5.42
C ILE A 391 -9.29 -2.66 -6.82
N GLY A 392 -10.15 -2.42 -7.81
CA GLY A 392 -9.78 -2.40 -9.23
C GLY A 392 -9.03 -1.14 -9.67
N VAL A 393 -8.72 -1.08 -10.96
CA VAL A 393 -8.18 0.12 -11.61
C VAL A 393 -9.27 1.21 -11.62
N PRO A 394 -8.97 2.47 -11.28
CA PRO A 394 -9.97 3.53 -11.21
C PRO A 394 -10.54 3.88 -12.59
N ASP A 395 -11.87 4.06 -12.65
CA ASP A 395 -12.61 4.59 -13.81
C ASP A 395 -12.24 6.05 -14.13
N VAL A 396 -12.70 6.58 -15.28
CA VAL A 396 -12.44 7.97 -15.69
C VAL A 396 -12.85 8.96 -14.60
N ASP A 397 -14.04 8.79 -14.02
CA ASP A 397 -14.55 9.65 -12.96
C ASP A 397 -13.73 9.53 -11.67
N ALA A 398 -13.35 8.30 -11.30
CA ALA A 398 -12.50 8.02 -10.15
C ALA A 398 -11.10 8.65 -10.32
N ARG A 399 -10.50 8.55 -11.52
CA ARG A 399 -9.21 9.19 -11.84
C ARG A 399 -9.31 10.71 -11.76
N LEU A 400 -10.41 11.29 -12.22
CA LEU A 400 -10.67 12.72 -12.13
C LEU A 400 -10.81 13.18 -10.67
N GLU A 401 -11.48 12.41 -9.80
CA GLU A 401 -11.53 12.68 -8.36
C GLU A 401 -10.14 12.63 -7.72
N ILE A 402 -9.35 11.59 -8.03
CA ILE A 402 -7.97 11.44 -7.54
C ILE A 402 -7.10 12.63 -7.98
N LEU A 403 -7.14 12.99 -9.26
CA LEU A 403 -6.37 14.12 -9.79
C LEU A 403 -6.78 15.44 -9.14
N LYS A 404 -8.07 15.70 -8.95
CA LYS A 404 -8.55 16.89 -8.25
C LYS A 404 -8.00 16.96 -6.82
N LEU A 405 -7.99 15.84 -6.08
CA LEU A 405 -7.44 15.81 -4.72
C LEU A 405 -5.95 16.12 -4.69
N HIS A 406 -5.18 15.62 -5.66
CA HIS A 406 -3.74 15.92 -5.75
C HIS A 406 -3.47 17.36 -6.18
N PHE A 407 -4.18 17.88 -7.18
CA PHE A 407 -4.01 19.26 -7.64
C PHE A 407 -4.50 20.28 -6.60
N ASN A 408 -5.51 19.98 -5.78
CA ASN A 408 -5.91 20.86 -4.67
C ASN A 408 -4.78 21.06 -3.64
N LYS A 409 -3.83 20.11 -3.54
CA LYS A 409 -2.68 20.20 -2.63
C LYS A 409 -1.50 20.96 -3.26
N MET A 410 -1.58 21.37 -4.53
CA MET A 410 -0.48 21.96 -5.28
C MET A 410 -0.90 23.25 -6.00
N PRO A 411 -0.01 24.25 -6.10
CA PRO A 411 -0.26 25.43 -6.94
C PRO A 411 -0.26 25.04 -8.43
N HIS A 412 -1.38 25.26 -9.12
CA HIS A 412 -1.56 24.89 -10.52
C HIS A 412 -2.38 25.93 -11.29
N ASN A 413 -2.09 26.09 -12.58
CA ASN A 413 -2.80 27.01 -13.49
C ASN A 413 -3.63 26.22 -14.53
N LEU A 414 -4.24 25.12 -14.12
CA LEU A 414 -4.98 24.22 -15.01
C LEU A 414 -6.48 24.47 -14.91
N ASN A 415 -7.17 24.45 -16.04
CA ASN A 415 -8.63 24.51 -16.05
C ASN A 415 -9.22 23.13 -15.72
N LYS A 416 -10.49 23.11 -15.28
CA LYS A 416 -11.23 21.86 -15.02
C LYS A 416 -11.25 20.92 -16.24
N ASP A 417 -11.42 21.49 -17.43
CA ASP A 417 -11.38 20.75 -18.70
C ASP A 417 -10.03 20.07 -18.97
N ASP A 418 -8.93 20.66 -18.51
CA ASP A 418 -7.60 20.08 -18.71
C ASP A 418 -7.39 18.84 -17.83
N ILE A 419 -7.90 18.88 -16.61
CA ILE A 419 -7.88 17.73 -15.69
C ILE A 419 -8.78 16.61 -16.22
N GLU A 420 -9.93 16.95 -16.81
CA GLU A 420 -10.80 15.96 -17.45
C GLU A 420 -10.16 15.33 -18.69
N LYS A 421 -9.50 16.13 -19.52
CA LYS A 421 -8.70 15.63 -20.65
C LYS A 421 -7.56 14.72 -20.18
N LEU A 422 -6.90 15.06 -19.08
CA LEU A 422 -5.86 14.23 -18.47
C LEU A 422 -6.44 12.87 -18.03
N ALA A 423 -7.58 12.86 -17.34
CA ALA A 423 -8.25 11.63 -16.89
C ALA A 423 -8.67 10.71 -18.04
N LYS A 424 -9.11 11.29 -19.18
CA LYS A 424 -9.44 10.54 -20.41
C LYS A 424 -8.21 9.93 -21.07
N ARG A 425 -7.07 10.63 -21.05
CA ARG A 425 -5.80 10.16 -21.63
C ARG A 425 -5.08 9.11 -20.78
N THR A 426 -5.28 9.12 -19.47
CA THR A 426 -4.63 8.20 -18.52
C THR A 426 -5.39 6.89 -18.33
N HIS A 427 -5.77 6.23 -19.42
CA HIS A 427 -6.39 4.89 -19.34
C HIS A 427 -5.41 3.88 -18.72
N GLY A 428 -5.89 3.06 -17.78
CA GLY A 428 -5.07 2.03 -17.12
C GLY A 428 -4.07 2.54 -16.08
N TYR A 429 -4.03 3.85 -15.80
CA TYR A 429 -3.20 4.41 -14.73
C TYR A 429 -3.83 4.13 -13.36
N VAL A 430 -2.99 3.73 -12.41
CA VAL A 430 -3.40 3.48 -11.02
C VAL A 430 -3.20 4.75 -10.18
N GLY A 431 -3.81 4.85 -8.99
CA GLY A 431 -3.66 6.00 -8.09
C GLY A 431 -2.20 6.39 -7.80
N ALA A 432 -1.32 5.40 -7.61
CA ALA A 432 0.12 5.64 -7.48
C ALA A 432 0.76 6.25 -8.74
N ASP A 433 0.31 5.85 -9.93
CA ASP A 433 0.81 6.41 -11.19
C ASP A 433 0.33 7.85 -11.38
N LEU A 434 -0.94 8.13 -11.06
CA LEU A 434 -1.49 9.50 -11.10
C LEU A 434 -0.76 10.42 -10.11
N THR A 435 -0.45 9.90 -8.92
CA THR A 435 0.39 10.60 -7.94
C THR A 435 1.79 10.86 -8.52
N SER A 436 2.35 9.89 -9.23
CA SER A 436 3.67 10.00 -9.86
C SER A 436 3.66 11.02 -11.00
N ILE A 437 2.60 11.09 -11.82
CA ILE A 437 2.42 12.16 -12.83
C ILE A 437 2.40 13.52 -12.16
N CYS A 438 1.63 13.69 -11.08
CA CYS A 438 1.56 14.97 -10.37
C CYS A 438 2.93 15.36 -9.78
N ARG A 439 3.66 14.40 -9.22
CA ARG A 439 5.02 14.61 -8.69
C ARG A 439 6.01 14.99 -9.80
N GLU A 440 5.99 14.28 -10.92
CA GLU A 440 6.91 14.57 -12.03
C GLU A 440 6.58 15.92 -12.68
N ALA A 441 5.30 16.27 -12.81
CA ALA A 441 4.88 17.58 -13.27
C ALA A 441 5.34 18.69 -12.32
N ALA A 442 5.27 18.46 -11.01
CA ALA A 442 5.81 19.39 -10.02
C ALA A 442 7.34 19.52 -10.13
N ILE A 443 8.07 18.42 -10.31
CA ILE A 443 9.54 18.44 -10.50
C ILE A 443 9.92 19.17 -11.80
N SER A 444 9.20 18.93 -12.89
CA SER A 444 9.39 19.63 -14.17
C SER A 444 9.17 21.12 -14.01
N ALA A 445 8.09 21.50 -13.32
CA ALA A 445 7.83 22.89 -12.97
C ALA A 445 9.04 23.43 -12.17
N ILE A 446 9.48 22.75 -11.10
CA ILE A 446 10.63 23.11 -10.22
C ILE A 446 11.88 23.40 -11.05
N LYS A 447 12.24 22.50 -11.96
CA LYS A 447 13.39 22.67 -12.85
C LYS A 447 13.28 23.90 -13.74
N ARG A 448 12.10 24.16 -14.31
CA ARG A 448 11.85 25.33 -15.15
C ARG A 448 12.01 26.62 -14.36
N GLY A 449 11.40 26.72 -13.18
CA GLY A 449 11.50 27.95 -12.40
C GLY A 449 12.90 28.20 -11.80
N ILE A 450 13.70 27.16 -11.54
CA ILE A 450 15.13 27.32 -11.23
C ILE A 450 15.90 27.86 -12.44
N ALA A 451 15.66 27.30 -13.64
CA ALA A 451 16.33 27.76 -14.85
C ALA A 451 15.98 29.22 -15.21
N GLU A 452 14.75 29.64 -14.94
CA GLU A 452 14.23 30.98 -15.22
C GLU A 452 14.40 31.97 -14.04
N ASN A 453 14.99 31.55 -12.91
CA ASN A 453 15.11 32.33 -11.67
C ASN A 453 13.80 33.00 -11.20
N ILE A 454 12.68 32.28 -11.30
CA ILE A 454 11.36 32.77 -10.91
C ILE A 454 11.20 32.71 -9.38
N SER A 455 10.64 33.75 -8.77
CA SER A 455 10.31 33.78 -7.34
C SER A 455 9.35 32.65 -6.94
N GLU A 456 9.52 32.09 -5.75
CA GLU A 456 8.76 30.93 -5.22
C GLU A 456 7.23 31.13 -5.23
N GLU A 457 6.74 32.37 -5.23
CA GLU A 457 5.31 32.70 -5.21
C GLU A 457 4.59 32.53 -6.56
N ASN A 458 5.32 32.57 -7.69
CA ASN A 458 4.74 32.43 -9.03
C ASN A 458 4.84 30.99 -9.58
N PHE A 459 5.07 30.04 -8.68
CA PHE A 459 5.40 28.67 -9.03
C PHE A 459 4.18 27.81 -9.32
N ASN A 460 3.70 27.84 -10.57
CA ASN A 460 2.51 27.10 -10.97
C ASN A 460 2.83 25.97 -11.96
N ILE A 461 2.20 24.81 -11.74
CA ILE A 461 2.21 23.69 -12.70
C ILE A 461 1.44 24.10 -13.96
N SER A 462 2.10 23.94 -15.11
CA SER A 462 1.52 24.23 -16.43
C SER A 462 1.12 22.95 -17.18
N LYS A 463 0.39 23.10 -18.29
CA LYS A 463 0.04 21.97 -19.18
C LYS A 463 1.28 21.29 -19.78
N HIS A 464 2.32 22.08 -20.07
CA HIS A 464 3.55 21.58 -20.65
C HIS A 464 4.28 20.62 -19.70
N ASP A 465 4.29 20.93 -18.41
CA ASP A 465 4.90 20.09 -17.38
C ASP A 465 4.20 18.72 -17.27
N ILE A 466 2.88 18.69 -17.48
CA ILE A 466 2.10 17.44 -17.51
C ILE A 466 2.45 16.61 -18.75
N GLU A 467 2.62 17.23 -19.91
CA GLU A 467 3.01 16.51 -21.13
C GLU A 467 4.40 15.89 -21.02
N ILE A 468 5.34 16.57 -20.36
CA ILE A 468 6.64 16.01 -20.00
C ILE A 468 6.47 14.84 -19.04
N ALA A 469 5.68 15.01 -17.98
CA ALA A 469 5.41 13.96 -17.00
C ALA A 469 4.80 12.69 -17.62
N LEU A 470 3.85 12.83 -18.56
CA LEU A 470 3.24 11.70 -19.27
C LEU A 470 4.24 10.89 -20.09
N LYS A 471 5.33 11.50 -20.59
CA LYS A 471 6.39 10.78 -21.32
C LYS A 471 7.28 9.95 -20.38
N HIS A 472 7.46 10.41 -19.14
CA HIS A 472 8.33 9.76 -18.16
C HIS A 472 7.62 8.70 -17.33
N VAL A 473 6.33 8.90 -17.00
CA VAL A 473 5.57 7.97 -16.15
C VAL A 473 4.93 6.86 -16.97
N ARG A 474 5.55 5.66 -16.91
CA ARG A 474 4.96 4.42 -17.43
C ARG A 474 3.88 3.88 -16.50
N GLN A 475 2.79 3.37 -17.07
CA GLN A 475 1.66 2.73 -16.37
C GLN A 475 2.14 1.53 -15.56
N SER A 476 1.75 1.43 -14.28
CA SER A 476 2.11 0.29 -13.44
C SER A 476 1.41 -1.01 -13.87
N VAL A 477 0.18 -0.93 -14.39
CA VAL A 477 -0.54 -2.10 -14.94
C VAL A 477 0.23 -2.70 -16.13
N MET A 478 0.85 -1.86 -16.95
CA MET A 478 1.67 -2.31 -18.07
C MET A 478 3.08 -2.76 -17.66
N ARG A 479 3.57 -2.48 -16.44
CA ARG A 479 4.89 -2.97 -15.99
C ARG A 479 4.92 -4.48 -15.75
N GLU A 480 3.77 -5.09 -15.43
CA GLU A 480 3.66 -6.56 -15.31
C GLU A 480 3.43 -7.27 -16.66
N VAL A 481 3.21 -6.50 -17.73
CA VAL A 481 2.93 -7.02 -19.07
C VAL A 481 4.08 -6.62 -19.98
N LEU A 482 4.88 -7.59 -20.42
CA LEU A 482 5.82 -7.39 -21.53
C LEU A 482 5.01 -7.11 -22.80
N LEU A 483 4.65 -5.84 -22.99
CA LEU A 483 4.07 -5.33 -24.22
C LEU A 483 5.20 -5.14 -25.20
N GLU A 484 5.34 -6.05 -26.14
CA GLU A 484 6.12 -5.77 -27.34
C GLU A 484 5.27 -4.86 -28.23
N THR A 485 5.63 -3.60 -28.38
CA THR A 485 5.14 -2.82 -29.53
C THR A 485 6.02 -3.18 -30.72
N PRO A 486 5.55 -4.00 -31.68
CA PRO A 486 6.34 -4.27 -32.88
C PRO A 486 6.66 -2.95 -33.60
N HIS A 487 7.86 -2.85 -34.17
CA HIS A 487 8.30 -1.67 -34.94
C HIS A 487 8.01 -1.79 -36.45
N VAL A 488 7.29 -2.83 -36.87
CA VAL A 488 7.03 -3.14 -38.29
C VAL A 488 5.85 -2.30 -38.77
N LYS A 489 5.97 -1.64 -39.92
CA LYS A 489 4.89 -0.85 -40.54
C LYS A 489 4.32 -1.55 -41.77
N TRP A 490 3.18 -1.09 -42.28
CA TRP A 490 2.63 -1.59 -43.55
C TRP A 490 3.59 -1.41 -44.75
N SER A 491 4.51 -0.44 -44.66
CA SER A 491 5.56 -0.18 -45.66
C SER A 491 6.61 -1.28 -45.76
N ASP A 492 6.78 -2.08 -44.70
CA ASP A 492 7.82 -3.09 -44.61
C ASP A 492 7.36 -4.46 -45.13
N ILE A 493 6.08 -4.54 -45.55
CA ILE A 493 5.46 -5.74 -46.09
C ILE A 493 5.09 -5.46 -47.55
N GLY A 494 5.69 -6.21 -48.47
CA GLY A 494 5.36 -6.12 -49.90
C GLY A 494 4.00 -6.75 -50.23
N GLY A 495 3.25 -6.13 -51.15
CA GLY A 495 2.02 -6.69 -51.73
C GLY A 495 0.85 -6.97 -50.76
N GLN A 496 0.04 -7.97 -51.13
CA GLN A 496 -1.15 -8.49 -50.42
C GLN A 496 -2.16 -7.43 -49.98
N GLN A 497 -2.53 -6.51 -50.88
CA GLN A 497 -3.43 -5.39 -50.57
C GLN A 497 -4.80 -5.86 -50.06
N THR A 498 -5.31 -6.98 -50.60
CA THR A 498 -6.59 -7.58 -50.19
C THR A 498 -6.57 -8.05 -48.73
N VAL A 499 -5.47 -8.67 -48.30
CA VAL A 499 -5.27 -9.12 -46.91
C VAL A 499 -5.12 -7.92 -45.98
N LYS A 500 -4.31 -6.92 -46.37
CA LYS A 500 -4.12 -5.67 -45.60
C LYS A 500 -5.44 -4.94 -45.39
N GLN A 501 -6.25 -4.83 -46.44
CA GLN A 501 -7.56 -4.21 -46.35
C GLN A 501 -8.47 -4.97 -45.36
N LYS A 502 -8.61 -6.29 -45.51
CA LYS A 502 -9.42 -7.11 -44.58
C LYS A 502 -9.00 -6.97 -43.12
N LEU A 503 -7.70 -6.85 -42.84
CA LEU A 503 -7.19 -6.65 -41.48
C LEU A 503 -7.49 -5.24 -40.95
N ARG A 504 -7.39 -4.20 -41.78
CA ARG A 504 -7.81 -2.84 -41.41
C ARG A 504 -9.30 -2.80 -41.08
N GLU A 505 -10.12 -3.44 -41.90
CA GLU A 505 -11.57 -3.53 -41.68
C GLU A 505 -11.92 -4.25 -40.37
N ALA A 506 -11.16 -5.29 -40.01
CA ALA A 506 -11.43 -6.08 -38.82
C ALA A 506 -10.89 -5.45 -37.53
N ILE A 507 -9.76 -4.74 -37.58
CA ILE A 507 -9.06 -4.22 -36.39
C ILE A 507 -9.23 -2.70 -36.23
N GLU A 508 -9.03 -1.93 -37.30
CA GLU A 508 -8.98 -0.46 -37.26
C GLU A 508 -10.38 0.16 -37.23
N TRP A 509 -11.32 -0.37 -38.02
CA TRP A 509 -12.68 0.19 -38.11
C TRP A 509 -13.50 0.11 -36.80
N PRO A 510 -13.46 -0.99 -36.02
CA PRO A 510 -14.16 -1.03 -34.74
C PRO A 510 -13.66 0.03 -33.75
N LEU A 511 -12.37 0.36 -33.80
CA LEU A 511 -11.73 1.32 -32.91
C LEU A 511 -11.99 2.77 -33.34
N THR A 512 -11.89 3.05 -34.65
CA THR A 512 -12.05 4.41 -35.21
C THR A 512 -13.51 4.81 -35.36
N HIS A 513 -14.42 3.86 -35.63
CA HIS A 513 -15.82 4.13 -35.96
C HIS A 513 -16.85 3.32 -35.14
N PRO A 514 -16.76 3.30 -33.79
CA PRO A 514 -17.66 2.48 -32.95
C PRO A 514 -19.14 2.90 -33.07
N GLN A 515 -19.41 4.19 -33.27
CA GLN A 515 -20.80 4.68 -33.44
C GLN A 515 -21.47 4.14 -34.71
N THR A 516 -20.69 3.93 -35.78
CA THR A 516 -21.20 3.37 -37.03
C THR A 516 -21.63 1.92 -36.82
N PHE A 517 -20.85 1.12 -36.07
CA PHE A 517 -21.22 -0.25 -35.71
C PHE A 517 -22.51 -0.30 -34.89
N LEU A 518 -22.64 0.55 -33.87
CA LEU A 518 -23.85 0.65 -33.06
C LEU A 518 -25.08 1.04 -33.90
N ARG A 519 -24.93 2.01 -34.80
CA ARG A 519 -26.00 2.46 -35.70
C ARG A 519 -26.44 1.37 -36.68
N LEU A 520 -25.49 0.58 -37.19
CA LEU A 520 -25.76 -0.52 -38.12
C LEU A 520 -26.20 -1.80 -37.41
N GLY A 521 -26.07 -1.88 -36.07
CA GLY A 521 -26.37 -3.09 -35.30
C GLY A 521 -25.44 -4.27 -35.60
N ILE A 522 -24.22 -4.00 -36.09
CA ILE A 522 -23.25 -5.03 -36.46
C ILE A 522 -22.32 -5.30 -35.27
N ILE A 523 -22.08 -6.58 -34.99
CA ILE A 523 -21.12 -7.01 -33.97
C ILE A 523 -19.74 -7.05 -34.62
N PRO A 524 -18.71 -6.39 -34.05
CA PRO A 524 -17.35 -6.48 -34.58
C PRO A 524 -16.83 -7.92 -34.45
N PRO A 525 -16.01 -8.39 -35.41
CA PRO A 525 -15.46 -9.74 -35.37
C PRO A 525 -14.55 -9.91 -34.16
N LYS A 526 -14.71 -11.01 -33.41
CA LYS A 526 -13.91 -11.26 -32.19
C LYS A 526 -12.57 -11.92 -32.51
N GLY A 527 -12.55 -12.79 -33.51
CA GLY A 527 -11.39 -13.60 -33.86
C GLY A 527 -11.08 -13.60 -35.36
N ILE A 528 -9.79 -13.54 -35.68
CA ILE A 528 -9.24 -13.63 -37.03
C ILE A 528 -8.23 -14.78 -37.08
N LEU A 529 -8.36 -15.68 -38.04
CA LEU A 529 -7.42 -16.78 -38.29
C LEU A 529 -6.68 -16.54 -39.61
N LEU A 530 -5.36 -16.44 -39.54
CA LEU A 530 -4.44 -16.35 -40.66
C LEU A 530 -3.88 -17.73 -41.00
N TYR A 531 -4.06 -18.20 -42.23
CA TYR A 531 -3.52 -19.49 -42.65
C TYR A 531 -2.85 -19.42 -44.02
N GLY A 532 -2.01 -20.40 -44.34
CA GLY A 532 -1.28 -20.47 -45.61
C GLY A 532 0.02 -21.29 -45.51
N PRO A 533 0.87 -21.28 -46.54
CA PRO A 533 2.17 -21.93 -46.46
C PRO A 533 3.12 -21.25 -45.46
N PRO A 534 4.13 -21.98 -44.94
CA PRO A 534 5.17 -21.40 -44.10
C PRO A 534 5.99 -20.35 -44.87
N GLY A 535 6.56 -19.38 -44.16
CA GLY A 535 7.42 -18.35 -44.77
C GLY A 535 6.69 -17.21 -45.50
N CYS A 536 5.35 -17.14 -45.44
CA CYS A 536 4.56 -16.10 -46.10
C CYS A 536 4.18 -14.91 -45.20
N SER A 537 5.10 -14.46 -44.33
CA SER A 537 4.98 -13.21 -43.55
C SER A 537 3.76 -13.06 -42.61
N LYS A 538 3.09 -14.15 -42.22
CA LYS A 538 1.89 -14.11 -41.34
C LYS A 538 2.15 -13.41 -40.00
N THR A 539 3.25 -13.79 -39.34
CA THR A 539 3.71 -13.16 -38.10
C THR A 539 4.09 -11.68 -38.31
N LEU A 540 4.63 -11.31 -39.48
CA LEU A 540 4.99 -9.93 -39.80
C LEU A 540 3.75 -9.06 -40.06
N ILE A 541 2.75 -9.59 -40.77
CA ILE A 541 1.47 -8.92 -41.05
C ILE A 541 0.70 -8.67 -39.75
N ALA A 542 0.66 -9.65 -38.85
CA ALA A 542 0.07 -9.49 -37.52
C ALA A 542 0.72 -8.35 -36.73
N LYS A 543 2.07 -8.32 -36.74
CA LYS A 543 2.86 -7.27 -36.08
C LYS A 543 2.60 -5.89 -36.68
N ALA A 544 2.58 -5.77 -38.01
CA ALA A 544 2.32 -4.50 -38.68
C ALA A 544 0.90 -3.96 -38.43
N ALA A 545 -0.09 -4.86 -38.40
CA ALA A 545 -1.47 -4.49 -38.07
C ALA A 545 -1.57 -3.90 -36.65
N ALA A 546 -0.85 -4.46 -35.69
CA ALA A 546 -0.82 -3.95 -34.32
C ALA A 546 -0.15 -2.57 -34.21
N THR A 547 0.98 -2.37 -34.90
CA THR A 547 1.72 -1.10 -34.90
C THR A 547 0.90 0.03 -35.51
N GLU A 548 0.20 -0.24 -36.60
CA GLU A 548 -0.61 0.76 -37.33
C GLU A 548 -1.90 1.10 -36.59
N ALA A 549 -2.53 0.11 -35.95
CA ALA A 549 -3.65 0.36 -35.06
C ALA A 549 -3.24 1.08 -33.76
N GLY A 550 -1.94 1.08 -33.41
CA GLY A 550 -1.42 1.71 -32.20
C GLY A 550 -1.92 1.06 -30.91
N ILE A 551 -2.21 -0.25 -30.95
CA ILE A 551 -2.79 -1.00 -29.83
C ILE A 551 -1.79 -1.98 -29.21
N ASN A 552 -2.09 -2.41 -27.99
CA ASN A 552 -1.25 -3.32 -27.22
C ASN A 552 -1.19 -4.69 -27.89
N PHE A 553 0.01 -5.25 -28.10
CA PHE A 553 0.21 -6.52 -28.79
C PHE A 553 0.75 -7.59 -27.83
N PHE A 554 0.00 -8.67 -27.66
CA PHE A 554 0.37 -9.83 -26.86
C PHE A 554 0.74 -10.99 -27.78
N ALA A 555 2.02 -11.25 -27.99
CA ALA A 555 2.47 -12.40 -28.78
C ALA A 555 2.63 -13.63 -27.88
N ILE A 556 2.01 -14.74 -28.27
CA ILE A 556 2.13 -16.04 -27.62
C ILE A 556 2.47 -17.05 -28.69
N LYS A 557 3.56 -17.78 -28.52
CA LYS A 557 3.86 -18.91 -29.41
C LYS A 557 3.24 -20.17 -28.83
N GLY A 558 2.64 -21.02 -29.67
CA GLY A 558 2.02 -22.28 -29.25
C GLY A 558 2.87 -23.11 -28.27
N PRO A 559 4.16 -23.37 -28.55
CA PRO A 559 5.05 -24.11 -27.65
C PRO A 559 5.30 -23.45 -26.28
N GLU A 560 5.19 -22.13 -26.16
CA GLU A 560 5.45 -21.41 -24.90
C GLU A 560 4.37 -21.69 -23.84
N VAL A 561 3.16 -22.09 -24.27
CA VAL A 561 2.04 -22.39 -23.37
C VAL A 561 2.23 -23.74 -22.67
N PHE A 562 2.97 -24.69 -23.27
CA PHE A 562 3.17 -26.04 -22.73
C PHE A 562 4.32 -26.17 -21.73
N ASN A 563 5.30 -25.26 -21.75
CA ASN A 563 6.61 -25.48 -21.12
C ASN A 563 6.70 -25.17 -19.61
N LYS A 564 5.58 -25.02 -18.89
CA LYS A 564 5.59 -24.81 -17.43
C LYS A 564 4.53 -25.70 -16.81
N TYR A 565 4.96 -26.82 -16.19
CA TYR A 565 4.23 -27.70 -15.29
C TYR A 565 2.77 -28.08 -15.60
N VAL A 566 2.45 -29.37 -15.48
CA VAL A 566 1.09 -29.92 -15.68
C VAL A 566 0.05 -29.15 -14.83
N GLY A 567 -0.79 -28.34 -15.48
CA GLY A 567 -1.85 -27.51 -14.85
C GLY A 567 -1.61 -26.00 -14.82
N GLU A 568 -0.39 -25.51 -15.04
CA GLU A 568 -0.09 -24.07 -15.15
C GLU A 568 -0.46 -23.47 -16.51
N SER A 569 -0.44 -24.27 -17.59
CA SER A 569 -0.77 -23.84 -18.96
C SER A 569 -2.17 -23.23 -19.08
N GLU A 570 -3.18 -23.84 -18.46
CA GLU A 570 -4.56 -23.32 -18.45
C GLU A 570 -4.65 -21.99 -17.69
N ARG A 571 -4.05 -21.92 -16.50
CA ARG A 571 -4.04 -20.69 -15.69
C ARG A 571 -3.35 -19.55 -16.44
N THR A 572 -2.27 -19.88 -17.16
CA THR A 572 -1.52 -18.93 -17.98
C THR A 572 -2.39 -18.34 -19.07
N ILE A 573 -3.18 -19.15 -19.80
CA ILE A 573 -4.13 -18.63 -20.80
C ILE A 573 -5.13 -17.67 -20.14
N ARG A 574 -5.78 -18.07 -19.04
CA ARG A 574 -6.75 -17.21 -18.35
C ARG A 574 -6.12 -15.91 -17.86
N GLU A 575 -4.88 -15.98 -17.37
CA GLU A 575 -4.15 -14.80 -16.91
C GLU A 575 -3.78 -13.86 -18.07
N ILE A 576 -3.40 -14.39 -19.23
CA ILE A 576 -3.15 -13.62 -20.44
C ILE A 576 -4.42 -12.90 -20.88
N PHE A 577 -5.56 -13.61 -20.97
CA PHE A 577 -6.84 -12.98 -21.34
C PHE A 577 -7.28 -11.93 -20.30
N ARG A 578 -7.06 -12.18 -19.01
CA ARG A 578 -7.29 -11.18 -17.95
C ARG A 578 -6.39 -9.95 -18.12
N LYS A 579 -5.10 -10.14 -18.43
CA LYS A 579 -4.14 -9.05 -18.67
C LYS A 579 -4.51 -8.25 -19.93
N ALA A 580 -4.90 -8.93 -21.00
CA ALA A 580 -5.37 -8.29 -22.23
C ALA A 580 -6.63 -7.45 -21.99
N ARG A 581 -7.60 -7.96 -21.20
CA ARG A 581 -8.79 -7.19 -20.78
C ARG A 581 -8.43 -5.91 -20.02
N LEU A 582 -7.48 -5.99 -19.07
CA LEU A 582 -7.00 -4.81 -18.33
C LEU A 582 -6.24 -3.82 -19.23
N ALA A 583 -5.59 -4.31 -20.28
CA ALA A 583 -4.83 -3.53 -21.24
C ALA A 583 -5.63 -3.17 -22.51
N SER A 584 -6.97 -3.28 -22.48
CA SER A 584 -7.82 -2.94 -23.62
C SER A 584 -7.65 -1.45 -24.00
N PRO A 585 -7.54 -1.10 -25.29
CA PRO A 585 -7.64 -1.95 -26.49
C PRO A 585 -6.37 -2.78 -26.76
N SER A 586 -6.52 -4.06 -27.08
CA SER A 586 -5.38 -4.97 -27.29
C SER A 586 -5.64 -6.09 -28.32
N ILE A 587 -4.58 -6.54 -28.99
CA ILE A 587 -4.55 -7.76 -29.82
C ILE A 587 -3.83 -8.87 -29.06
N ILE A 588 -4.48 -10.03 -28.98
CA ILE A 588 -3.82 -11.29 -28.59
C ILE A 588 -3.45 -12.05 -29.85
N PHE A 589 -2.16 -12.25 -30.09
CA PHE A 589 -1.63 -12.98 -31.24
C PHE A 589 -1.12 -14.36 -30.83
N PHE A 590 -1.78 -15.41 -31.31
CA PHE A 590 -1.35 -16.79 -31.18
C PHE A 590 -0.60 -17.22 -32.45
N ASP A 591 0.72 -17.38 -32.37
CA ASP A 591 1.51 -17.98 -33.44
C ASP A 591 1.55 -19.50 -33.27
N GLU A 592 1.50 -20.23 -34.39
CA GLU A 592 1.49 -21.70 -34.41
C GLU A 592 0.39 -22.30 -33.50
N ILE A 593 -0.86 -21.82 -33.68
CA ILE A 593 -2.01 -22.34 -32.92
C ILE A 593 -2.28 -23.82 -33.18
N ASP A 594 -1.81 -24.35 -34.30
CA ASP A 594 -1.82 -25.78 -34.62
C ASP A 594 -1.04 -26.63 -33.61
N ALA A 595 0.00 -26.08 -32.97
CA ALA A 595 0.69 -26.76 -31.87
C ALA A 595 -0.19 -26.94 -30.62
N LEU A 596 -1.19 -26.07 -30.42
CA LEU A 596 -2.13 -26.13 -29.30
C LEU A 596 -3.39 -26.96 -29.60
N SER A 597 -3.63 -27.29 -30.87
CA SER A 597 -4.92 -27.74 -31.37
C SER A 597 -4.91 -29.16 -31.92
N THR A 598 -3.92 -29.98 -31.60
CA THR A 598 -3.85 -31.40 -32.03
C THR A 598 -5.21 -32.09 -31.83
N ASN A 599 -5.71 -32.74 -32.89
CA ASN A 599 -7.06 -33.29 -32.96
C ASN A 599 -7.44 -34.06 -31.68
N ARG A 600 -8.58 -33.69 -31.08
CA ARG A 600 -9.17 -34.37 -29.92
C ARG A 600 -9.13 -35.89 -30.13
N GLY A 601 -8.38 -36.59 -29.29
CA GLY A 601 -8.21 -38.05 -29.39
C GLY A 601 -6.78 -38.54 -29.69
N SER A 602 -5.81 -37.66 -30.00
CA SER A 602 -4.41 -38.05 -30.22
C SER A 602 -3.54 -38.21 -28.96
N GLY A 603 -4.14 -38.35 -27.77
CA GLY A 603 -3.46 -38.85 -26.57
C GLY A 603 -2.81 -37.82 -25.62
N GLU A 604 -2.91 -36.52 -25.89
CA GLU A 604 -2.43 -35.48 -24.96
C GLU A 604 -3.60 -34.79 -24.22
N GLU A 605 -4.04 -35.38 -23.10
CA GLU A 605 -5.08 -34.77 -22.23
C GLU A 605 -4.76 -33.33 -21.81
N THR A 606 -3.47 -32.97 -21.75
CA THR A 606 -3.02 -31.63 -21.39
C THR A 606 -3.38 -30.60 -22.47
N ALA A 607 -3.23 -30.94 -23.75
CA ALA A 607 -3.56 -30.06 -24.87
C ALA A 607 -5.08 -29.82 -24.94
N ASP A 608 -5.88 -30.88 -24.76
CA ASP A 608 -7.34 -30.78 -24.76
C ASP A 608 -7.89 -29.86 -23.66
N ARG A 609 -7.27 -29.88 -22.47
CA ARG A 609 -7.63 -28.98 -21.35
C ARG A 609 -7.27 -27.52 -21.66
N VAL A 610 -6.11 -27.28 -22.25
CA VAL A 610 -5.64 -25.94 -22.66
C VAL A 610 -6.53 -25.38 -23.78
N LEU A 611 -6.89 -26.20 -24.76
CA LEU A 611 -7.81 -25.83 -25.84
C LEU A 611 -9.21 -25.53 -25.28
N SER A 612 -9.72 -26.35 -24.36
CA SER A 612 -11.02 -26.11 -23.71
C SER A 612 -11.01 -24.79 -22.92
N ALA A 613 -9.91 -24.45 -22.25
CA ALA A 613 -9.76 -23.18 -21.57
C ALA A 613 -9.74 -21.99 -22.56
N LEU A 614 -9.03 -22.12 -23.68
CA LEU A 614 -9.03 -21.11 -24.75
C LEU A 614 -10.44 -20.89 -25.31
N LEU A 615 -11.19 -21.97 -25.57
CA LEU A 615 -12.57 -21.91 -26.04
C LEU A 615 -13.49 -21.22 -25.03
N ASN A 616 -13.35 -21.53 -23.74
CA ASN A 616 -14.12 -20.89 -22.68
C ASN A 616 -13.83 -19.38 -22.56
N GLU A 617 -12.57 -18.95 -22.76
CA GLU A 617 -12.23 -17.51 -22.74
C GLU A 617 -12.71 -16.78 -24.01
N LEU A 618 -12.75 -17.45 -25.18
CA LEU A 618 -13.30 -16.89 -26.42
C LEU A 618 -14.84 -16.77 -26.37
N ASP A 619 -15.51 -17.78 -25.84
CA ASP A 619 -16.98 -17.84 -25.68
C ASP A 619 -17.47 -17.05 -24.45
N GLY A 620 -16.56 -16.61 -23.59
CA GLY A 620 -16.82 -16.10 -22.24
C GLY A 620 -18.04 -15.17 -22.12
N ILE A 621 -18.71 -15.28 -20.97
CA ILE A 621 -19.93 -14.55 -20.62
C ILE A 621 -19.71 -13.03 -20.61
N GLU A 622 -18.48 -12.59 -20.35
CA GLU A 622 -18.06 -11.20 -20.53
C GLU A 622 -17.64 -10.98 -21.98
N SER A 623 -18.38 -10.14 -22.73
CA SER A 623 -17.96 -9.72 -24.06
C SER A 623 -16.58 -9.06 -23.97
N LEU A 624 -15.60 -9.58 -24.71
CA LEU A 624 -14.29 -8.97 -24.91
C LEU A 624 -14.47 -7.56 -25.52
N ILE A 625 -14.55 -6.52 -24.68
CA ILE A 625 -14.69 -5.14 -25.15
C ILE A 625 -13.31 -4.69 -25.68
N ASN A 626 -13.22 -4.49 -26.99
CA ASN A 626 -12.01 -4.04 -27.71
C ASN A 626 -10.77 -4.94 -27.53
N VAL A 627 -10.96 -6.24 -27.29
CA VAL A 627 -9.89 -7.24 -27.37
C VAL A 627 -10.13 -8.10 -28.61
N THR A 628 -9.18 -8.08 -29.53
CA THR A 628 -9.25 -8.87 -30.77
C THR A 628 -8.26 -10.04 -30.69
N VAL A 629 -8.71 -11.24 -31.02
CA VAL A 629 -7.84 -12.43 -31.06
C VAL A 629 -7.42 -12.69 -32.51
N LEU A 630 -6.11 -12.73 -32.74
CA LEU A 630 -5.50 -13.05 -34.02
C LEU A 630 -4.72 -14.36 -33.87
N ALA A 631 -4.98 -15.35 -34.70
CA ALA A 631 -4.26 -16.61 -34.70
C ALA A 631 -3.58 -16.84 -36.05
N ALA A 632 -2.40 -17.45 -36.05
CA ALA A 632 -1.71 -17.88 -37.25
C ALA A 632 -1.47 -19.39 -37.22
N THR A 633 -1.71 -20.04 -38.36
CA THR A 633 -1.45 -21.47 -38.55
C THR A 633 -0.78 -21.73 -39.90
N ASN A 634 0.12 -22.70 -39.95
CA ASN A 634 0.61 -23.25 -41.21
C ASN A 634 -0.19 -24.48 -41.64
N ARG A 635 -0.88 -25.14 -40.71
CA ARG A 635 -1.62 -26.38 -40.93
C ARG A 635 -3.08 -26.22 -40.56
N PRO A 636 -3.93 -25.73 -41.47
CA PRO A 636 -5.35 -25.58 -41.19
C PRO A 636 -6.09 -26.93 -41.04
N ASP A 637 -5.51 -28.04 -41.52
CA ASP A 637 -6.01 -29.42 -41.37
C ASP A 637 -6.04 -29.92 -39.92
N VAL A 638 -5.11 -29.45 -39.10
CA VAL A 638 -4.93 -29.93 -37.71
C VAL A 638 -5.79 -29.12 -36.73
N ILE A 639 -6.40 -28.03 -37.16
CA ILE A 639 -7.17 -27.16 -36.26
C ILE A 639 -8.52 -27.79 -35.92
N ASP A 640 -8.88 -27.75 -34.64
CA ASP A 640 -10.18 -28.20 -34.16
C ASP A 640 -11.29 -27.33 -34.79
N HIS A 641 -12.24 -27.97 -35.47
CA HIS A 641 -13.42 -27.32 -36.03
C HIS A 641 -14.20 -26.49 -35.02
N ALA A 642 -14.09 -26.80 -33.72
CA ALA A 642 -14.64 -26.00 -32.65
C ALA A 642 -14.17 -24.53 -32.74
N LEU A 643 -12.89 -24.29 -33.03
CA LEU A 643 -12.33 -22.93 -33.13
C LEU A 643 -12.91 -22.14 -34.32
N LEU A 644 -13.32 -22.82 -35.38
CA LEU A 644 -13.86 -22.23 -36.62
C LEU A 644 -15.36 -21.89 -36.54
N ARG A 645 -16.03 -22.20 -35.42
CA ARG A 645 -17.44 -21.90 -35.26
C ARG A 645 -17.69 -20.39 -35.17
N PRO A 646 -18.80 -19.87 -35.73
CA PRO A 646 -19.19 -18.47 -35.59
C PRO A 646 -19.26 -18.06 -34.11
N GLY A 647 -18.72 -16.89 -33.79
CA GLY A 647 -18.57 -16.37 -32.42
C GLY A 647 -17.15 -16.50 -31.86
N ARG A 648 -16.27 -17.28 -32.52
CA ARG A 648 -14.86 -17.48 -32.18
C ARG A 648 -13.97 -16.87 -33.28
N PHE A 649 -13.43 -17.68 -34.19
CA PHE A 649 -12.72 -17.17 -35.38
C PHE A 649 -13.70 -16.91 -36.53
N ASP A 650 -14.32 -15.73 -36.50
CA ASP A 650 -15.30 -15.30 -37.50
C ASP A 650 -14.69 -15.03 -38.88
N ARG A 651 -13.41 -14.63 -38.92
CA ARG A 651 -12.72 -14.23 -40.14
C ARG A 651 -11.51 -15.12 -40.40
N ILE A 652 -11.60 -15.94 -41.45
CA ILE A 652 -10.49 -16.77 -41.91
C ILE A 652 -9.87 -16.08 -43.14
N ILE A 653 -8.57 -15.78 -43.08
CA ILE A 653 -7.84 -15.08 -44.12
C ILE A 653 -6.70 -15.96 -44.64
N TYR A 654 -6.78 -16.29 -45.92
CA TYR A 654 -5.72 -16.98 -46.63
C TYR A 654 -4.58 -16.01 -47.00
N ILE A 655 -3.36 -16.38 -46.65
CA ILE A 655 -2.13 -15.70 -47.03
C ILE A 655 -1.36 -16.63 -47.96
N GLY A 656 -1.48 -16.37 -49.26
CA GLY A 656 -0.85 -17.15 -50.31
C GLY A 656 0.61 -16.77 -50.57
N LEU A 657 1.19 -17.45 -51.55
CA LEU A 657 2.50 -17.11 -52.10
C LEU A 657 2.50 -15.72 -52.75
N PRO A 658 3.64 -15.02 -52.76
CA PRO A 658 3.72 -13.68 -53.33
C PRO A 658 3.62 -13.72 -54.87
N ASP A 659 2.72 -12.91 -55.42
CA ASP A 659 2.63 -12.62 -56.86
C ASP A 659 3.91 -11.93 -57.37
N LEU A 660 4.09 -11.89 -58.70
CA LEU A 660 5.23 -11.24 -59.33
C LEU A 660 5.42 -9.78 -58.86
N GLU A 661 4.34 -9.01 -58.75
CA GLU A 661 4.39 -7.64 -58.21
C GLU A 661 4.80 -7.62 -56.73
N THR A 662 4.24 -8.53 -55.93
CA THR A 662 4.58 -8.68 -54.52
C THR A 662 6.06 -9.05 -54.33
N ARG A 663 6.61 -9.92 -55.18
CA ARG A 663 8.04 -10.29 -55.16
C ARG A 663 8.93 -9.09 -55.48
N LYS A 664 8.57 -8.29 -56.49
CA LYS A 664 9.29 -7.03 -56.81
C LYS A 664 9.33 -6.11 -55.59
N ASP A 665 8.22 -5.97 -54.88
CA ASP A 665 8.16 -5.14 -53.67
C ASP A 665 8.99 -5.72 -52.53
N ILE A 666 9.00 -7.04 -52.33
CA ILE A 666 9.85 -7.70 -51.33
C ILE A 666 11.33 -7.44 -51.64
N PHE A 667 11.76 -7.58 -52.90
CA PHE A 667 13.13 -7.27 -53.30
C PHE A 667 13.47 -5.79 -53.07
N ARG A 668 12.58 -4.85 -53.44
CA ARG A 668 12.78 -3.42 -53.16
C ARG A 668 12.98 -3.13 -51.67
N ILE A 669 12.20 -3.77 -50.80
CA ILE A 669 12.31 -3.60 -49.35
C ILE A 669 13.65 -4.13 -48.84
N LYS A 670 14.09 -5.29 -49.31
CA LYS A 670 15.39 -5.86 -48.91
C LYS A 670 16.57 -5.07 -49.44
N PHE A 671 16.47 -4.58 -50.67
CA PHE A 671 17.53 -3.82 -51.34
C PHE A 671 17.78 -2.46 -50.69
N ARG A 672 16.81 -1.89 -49.94
CA ARG A 672 17.06 -0.68 -49.13
C ARG A 672 18.14 -0.88 -48.07
N ASN A 673 18.32 -2.10 -47.59
CA ASN A 673 19.27 -2.42 -46.52
C ASN A 673 20.58 -3.03 -47.05
N MET A 674 20.70 -3.25 -48.37
CA MET A 674 21.85 -3.93 -48.99
C MET A 674 22.49 -3.03 -50.05
N ASN A 675 23.82 -3.04 -50.10
CA ASN A 675 24.57 -2.33 -51.15
C ASN A 675 24.67 -3.20 -52.40
N ILE A 676 23.97 -2.80 -53.45
CA ILE A 676 23.81 -3.60 -54.67
C ILE A 676 24.35 -2.82 -55.86
N SER A 677 25.02 -3.52 -56.77
CA SER A 677 25.48 -2.96 -58.03
C SER A 677 24.30 -2.64 -58.96
N ASN A 678 24.41 -1.56 -59.74
CA ASN A 678 23.42 -1.17 -60.76
C ASN A 678 23.17 -2.25 -61.83
N ASN A 679 24.01 -3.29 -61.90
CA ASN A 679 23.88 -4.41 -62.82
C ASN A 679 22.81 -5.45 -62.42
N VAL A 680 22.14 -5.29 -61.27
CA VAL A 680 21.10 -6.21 -60.79
C VAL A 680 19.71 -5.65 -61.12
N ASP A 681 18.98 -6.34 -62.00
CA ASP A 681 17.59 -6.00 -62.31
C ASP A 681 16.61 -6.80 -61.42
N ILE A 682 15.73 -6.07 -60.75
CA ILE A 682 14.68 -6.63 -59.88
C ILE A 682 13.65 -7.41 -60.69
N ASN A 683 13.39 -7.01 -61.94
CA ASN A 683 12.39 -7.69 -62.78
C ASN A 683 12.84 -9.12 -63.14
N ASP A 684 14.08 -9.27 -63.62
CA ASP A 684 14.69 -10.58 -63.94
C ASP A 684 14.69 -11.52 -62.72
N LEU A 685 15.08 -11.00 -61.55
CA LEU A 685 15.08 -11.80 -60.31
C LEU A 685 13.66 -12.23 -59.88
N SER A 686 12.66 -11.36 -60.05
CA SER A 686 11.28 -11.64 -59.65
C SER A 686 10.60 -12.68 -60.54
N GLU A 687 11.00 -12.77 -61.81
CA GLU A 687 10.55 -13.80 -62.75
C GLU A 687 11.19 -15.16 -62.44
N LYS A 688 12.51 -15.19 -62.16
CA LYS A 688 13.23 -16.43 -61.82
C LYS A 688 12.83 -17.04 -60.47
N THR A 689 12.29 -16.22 -59.56
CA THR A 689 11.85 -16.62 -58.22
C THR A 689 10.37 -16.98 -58.13
N ASP A 690 9.75 -17.39 -59.24
CA ASP A 690 8.38 -17.85 -59.21
C ASP A 690 8.17 -19.09 -58.32
N GLY A 691 7.08 -19.09 -57.55
CA GLY A 691 6.78 -20.10 -56.55
C GLY A 691 7.57 -20.00 -55.23
N CYS A 692 8.47 -19.03 -55.07
CA CYS A 692 9.21 -18.81 -53.82
C CYS A 692 8.39 -18.00 -52.80
N SER A 693 8.51 -18.38 -51.53
CA SER A 693 7.96 -17.63 -50.39
C SER A 693 8.80 -16.38 -50.05
N GLY A 694 8.21 -15.45 -49.30
CA GLY A 694 8.92 -14.23 -48.87
C GLY A 694 10.15 -14.52 -47.98
N ALA A 695 10.11 -15.60 -47.20
CA ALA A 695 11.25 -16.07 -46.42
C ALA A 695 12.37 -16.62 -47.31
N GLU A 696 12.04 -17.38 -48.37
CA GLU A 696 13.01 -17.89 -49.33
C GLU A 696 13.66 -16.77 -50.14
N ILE A 697 12.89 -15.75 -50.56
CA ILE A 697 13.45 -14.55 -51.22
C ILE A 697 14.41 -13.81 -50.29
N SER A 698 14.09 -13.75 -48.99
CA SER A 698 14.97 -13.16 -47.99
C SER A 698 16.26 -13.97 -47.80
N ALA A 699 16.15 -15.30 -47.78
CA ALA A 699 17.29 -16.21 -47.71
C ALA A 699 18.17 -16.08 -48.97
N LEU A 700 17.57 -15.99 -50.17
CA LEU A 700 18.28 -15.76 -51.42
C LEU A 700 19.14 -14.49 -51.36
N CYS A 701 18.59 -13.40 -50.82
CA CYS A 701 19.33 -12.15 -50.66
C CYS A 701 20.49 -12.29 -49.64
N GLN A 702 20.30 -13.07 -48.57
CA GLN A 702 21.37 -13.36 -47.60
C GLN A 702 22.47 -14.23 -48.22
N ASP A 703 22.09 -15.28 -48.94
CA ASP A 703 23.03 -16.18 -49.63
C ASP A 703 23.82 -15.43 -50.71
N ALA A 704 23.18 -14.51 -51.43
CA ALA A 704 23.88 -13.63 -52.37
C ALA A 704 24.92 -12.74 -51.66
N GLY A 705 24.62 -12.24 -50.46
CA GLY A 705 25.57 -11.50 -49.62
C GLY A 705 26.74 -12.37 -49.14
N ILE A 706 26.47 -13.59 -48.70
CA ILE A 706 27.50 -14.56 -48.27
C ILE A 706 28.38 -14.97 -49.48
N ASN A 707 27.78 -15.19 -50.65
CA ASN A 707 28.52 -15.47 -51.89
C ASN A 707 29.38 -14.30 -52.33
N ALA A 708 28.97 -13.06 -52.07
CA ALA A 708 29.82 -11.89 -52.28
C ALA A 708 31.03 -11.90 -51.33
N MET A 709 30.82 -12.24 -50.06
CA MET A 709 31.90 -12.40 -49.07
C MET A 709 32.86 -13.54 -49.39
N TYR A 710 32.38 -14.65 -49.97
CA TYR A 710 33.23 -15.75 -50.42
C TYR A 710 34.13 -15.35 -51.59
N ASP A 711 33.64 -14.50 -52.50
CA ASP A 711 34.43 -14.01 -53.62
C ASP A 711 35.45 -12.93 -53.14
N ASP A 712 35.05 -12.03 -52.23
CA ASP A 712 35.94 -11.09 -51.54
C ASP A 712 35.39 -10.70 -50.15
N ILE A 713 36.19 -10.91 -49.10
CA ILE A 713 35.80 -10.62 -47.71
C ILE A 713 35.54 -9.11 -47.51
N ASN A 714 36.16 -8.24 -48.32
CA ASN A 714 35.98 -6.80 -48.27
C ASN A 714 35.02 -6.26 -49.34
N ALA A 715 34.19 -7.11 -49.96
CA ALA A 715 33.26 -6.70 -51.00
C ALA A 715 32.28 -5.61 -50.50
N ILE A 716 32.25 -4.48 -51.22
CA ILE A 716 31.38 -3.33 -50.90
C ILE A 716 29.98 -3.50 -51.51
N ASN A 717 29.88 -4.16 -52.67
CA ASN A 717 28.66 -4.28 -53.46
C ASN A 717 28.37 -5.73 -53.86
N ILE A 718 27.09 -6.09 -53.87
CA ILE A 718 26.62 -7.39 -54.38
C ILE A 718 26.33 -7.29 -55.88
N GLU A 719 26.99 -8.14 -56.67
CA GLU A 719 26.81 -8.25 -58.12
C GLU A 719 25.80 -9.36 -58.52
N LYS A 720 25.34 -9.29 -59.77
CA LYS A 720 24.41 -10.28 -60.37
C LYS A 720 24.91 -11.72 -60.28
N LYS A 721 26.23 -11.94 -60.44
CA LYS A 721 26.85 -13.27 -60.35
C LYS A 721 26.59 -13.99 -59.03
N HIS A 722 26.47 -13.24 -57.93
CA HIS A 722 26.24 -13.83 -56.61
C HIS A 722 24.77 -14.26 -56.44
N PHE A 723 23.83 -13.52 -57.04
CA PHE A 723 22.42 -13.90 -57.10
C PHE A 723 22.21 -15.12 -57.99
N ASP A 724 22.91 -15.21 -59.13
CA ASP A 724 22.83 -16.39 -60.00
C ASP A 724 23.37 -17.66 -59.30
N LYS A 725 24.49 -17.54 -58.57
CA LYS A 725 25.02 -18.63 -57.70
C LYS A 725 24.00 -19.01 -56.61
N ALA A 726 23.36 -18.03 -55.98
CA ALA A 726 22.36 -18.28 -54.94
C ALA A 726 21.10 -18.96 -55.50
N LEU A 727 20.67 -18.60 -56.70
CA LEU A 727 19.53 -19.23 -57.39
C LEU A 727 19.78 -20.70 -57.71
N MET A 728 21.01 -21.09 -58.04
CA MET A 728 21.36 -22.51 -58.27
C MET A 728 21.21 -23.37 -57.01
N ASN A 729 21.46 -22.78 -55.83
CA ASN A 729 21.36 -23.48 -54.55
C ASN A 729 19.97 -23.40 -53.91
N LEU A 730 19.04 -22.65 -54.50
CA LEU A 730 17.73 -22.41 -53.92
C LEU A 730 16.82 -23.64 -54.08
N VAL A 731 16.48 -24.26 -52.95
CA VAL A 731 15.49 -25.34 -52.90
C VAL A 731 14.12 -24.74 -52.62
N ARG A 732 13.18 -24.93 -53.55
CA ARG A 732 11.78 -24.52 -53.39
C ARG A 732 11.08 -25.52 -52.47
N ARG A 733 10.63 -25.07 -51.29
CA ARG A 733 9.98 -25.96 -50.31
C ARG A 733 8.48 -26.14 -50.55
N THR A 734 7.88 -25.27 -51.34
CA THR A 734 6.45 -25.28 -51.67
C THR A 734 6.19 -26.10 -52.93
N THR A 735 5.52 -27.25 -52.76
CA THR A 735 5.06 -28.08 -53.87
C THR A 735 3.72 -27.58 -54.42
N GLN A 736 3.43 -27.86 -55.68
CA GLN A 736 2.15 -27.51 -56.31
C GLN A 736 0.96 -28.16 -55.57
N GLU A 737 1.14 -29.39 -55.08
CA GLU A 737 0.15 -30.12 -54.28
C GLU A 737 -0.23 -29.37 -52.99
N MET A 738 0.73 -28.72 -52.32
CA MET A 738 0.43 -27.90 -51.13
C MET A 738 -0.40 -26.67 -51.50
N ILE A 739 -0.15 -26.05 -52.67
CA ILE A 739 -0.91 -24.88 -53.12
C ILE A 739 -2.36 -25.26 -53.42
N ASP A 740 -2.55 -26.39 -54.11
CA ASP A 740 -3.87 -26.93 -54.42
C ASP A 740 -4.63 -27.33 -53.14
N PHE A 741 -3.91 -27.82 -52.12
CA PHE A 741 -4.47 -28.07 -50.80
C PHE A 741 -5.00 -26.79 -50.12
N TYR A 742 -4.22 -25.70 -50.09
CA TYR A 742 -4.72 -24.45 -49.49
C TYR A 742 -5.85 -23.80 -50.30
N ALA A 743 -5.82 -23.93 -51.64
CA ALA A 743 -6.87 -23.43 -52.52
C ALA A 743 -8.20 -24.20 -52.31
N SER A 744 -8.13 -25.53 -52.19
CA SER A 744 -9.30 -26.37 -51.91
C SER A 744 -9.86 -26.13 -50.50
N PHE A 745 -9.00 -25.86 -49.52
CA PHE A 745 -9.43 -25.44 -48.17
C PHE A 745 -10.17 -24.09 -48.21
N ASN A 746 -9.65 -23.10 -48.94
CA ASN A 746 -10.31 -21.79 -49.10
C ASN A 746 -11.68 -21.89 -49.79
N ASN A 747 -11.83 -22.83 -50.74
CA ASN A 747 -13.09 -23.08 -51.45
C ASN A 747 -14.09 -23.92 -50.63
N GLY A 748 -13.76 -24.30 -49.38
CA GLY A 748 -14.66 -24.99 -48.47
C GLY A 748 -14.98 -26.45 -48.83
N GLN A 749 -14.29 -27.03 -49.81
CA GLN A 749 -14.58 -28.41 -50.26
C GLN A 749 -14.20 -29.47 -49.21
N ILE A 750 -13.25 -29.17 -48.32
CA ILE A 750 -12.78 -30.09 -47.27
C ILE A 750 -13.67 -30.06 -46.02
N LEU A 751 -14.44 -28.97 -45.79
CA LEU A 751 -15.37 -28.85 -44.66
C LEU A 751 -16.63 -29.72 -44.81
N ASN A 752 -16.88 -30.28 -46.00
CA ASN A 752 -18.09 -31.05 -46.31
C ASN A 752 -17.90 -32.57 -46.28
N TYR A 753 -16.72 -33.06 -45.89
CA TYR A 753 -16.47 -34.48 -45.69
C TYR A 753 -15.99 -34.72 -44.26
N THR A 754 -16.92 -34.75 -43.30
CA THR A 754 -16.98 -35.74 -42.20
C THR A 754 -18.28 -35.58 -41.44
#